data_AF-A0AAJ0W0L4-F1
#
_entry.id   AF-A0AAJ0W0L4-F1
#
_cell.length_a   1.000
_cell.length_b   1.000
_cell.length_c   1.000
_cell.angle_alpha   90.00
_cell.angle_beta   90.00
_cell.angle_gamma   90.00
#
_symmetry.space_group_name_H-M   'P 1'
#
loop_
_entity.id
_entity.type
_entity.pdbx_description
1 polymer ?
#
loop_
_entity_poly.entity_id
_entity_poly.type
_entity_poly.pdbx_seq_one_letter_code
_entity_poly.pdbx_strand_id
1 'polypeptide(L)'
;MASASSQTVDPAVAVSQALLSQFFSGLNIYVSPLATVKTLAGQTVPDALVPAIARYAKGFKDRPLLLPFSEVTGERTCWLACSHDELSSRELHEEMRAFIGSSFGDFEIDGAVLSIAQMSAKAVLAQAGLNAIAFFAITPKFELRVVKSWQRYWQLLDQRPPRPRQELRTFRQLRALFDRALVARNENAAMAAMAALRDQHGLSAENRTFLEIRLHSAFGRWDRILNHPQWDDFLKVRLPPETYGDIWDALYETFLAQVEAQGAATQLVKAFAERVRIMAAPLLKSRGRSRRPAALKGFLLHELSLKQPSAELCVTLLNDLGPNAFGPASDAIMAMAQTLQIKSGIEQALHEMELERYEQALALLLPLADSVEVLQAQLRCAKEVGDPGQARVVLERLSLSAPDTAAKVRTARARLLSDVEKLAAKEVCESLQEQLQTTHTPMAVDDVIVYWRELVQSPEASTLLAQPSFIQSLLSSVEDSALDSSPLFESLFPIWFDWLIVQTPPSSVLTQLYLGFIESLNVRDRLGDSEREMIRLALRHSLIAGLTSAEYTGLIERLATVLSSPLSPREAAWALDATDLLVMYPCRDEEARLRWTTRAVQAATQCWARLSLAERCLLKLLAQEFGLELPKRLDDEVDEAEKARTDIRNRIFLYSLDTQAIRRAALILEEALPLAKVETNSDEVCSSRLKTGVRNADWVVFVSGVATHQAFFCIKAALRPDAALLQVEGTGTTRIVDCVINKSQMS
;
A
#
# COMPACT_ATOMS: atom_id res chain seq x y z
N MET A 1 25.29 -49.38 12.83
CA MET A 1 25.30 -49.06 14.27
C MET A 1 24.71 -47.68 14.44
N ALA A 2 23.48 -47.62 14.96
CA ALA A 2 22.77 -46.37 15.20
C ALA A 2 23.30 -45.72 16.48
N SER A 3 23.86 -44.52 16.38
CA SER A 3 24.16 -43.66 17.53
C SER A 3 22.91 -42.88 17.91
N ALA A 4 22.45 -43.12 19.14
CA ALA A 4 21.29 -42.51 19.75
C ALA A 4 21.39 -40.97 19.73
N SER A 5 20.41 -40.31 19.12
CA SER A 5 20.12 -38.90 19.31
C SER A 5 19.55 -38.70 20.72
N SER A 6 20.36 -38.18 21.63
CA SER A 6 19.88 -37.61 22.89
C SER A 6 18.99 -36.41 22.55
N GLN A 7 17.66 -36.59 22.66
CA GLN A 7 16.70 -35.49 22.63
C GLN A 7 17.06 -34.53 23.78
N THR A 8 17.60 -33.36 23.45
CA THR A 8 17.64 -32.23 24.36
C THR A 8 16.20 -31.78 24.57
N VAL A 9 15.60 -32.21 25.68
CA VAL A 9 14.28 -31.75 26.12
C VAL A 9 14.38 -30.25 26.39
N ASP A 10 13.53 -29.45 25.73
CA ASP A 10 13.42 -28.01 25.95
C ASP A 10 13.26 -27.72 27.46
N PRO A 11 14.08 -26.84 28.06
CA PRO A 11 14.04 -26.55 29.50
C PRO A 11 12.64 -26.12 29.97
N ALA A 12 11.85 -25.44 29.13
CA ALA A 12 10.49 -25.03 29.47
C ALA A 12 9.53 -26.23 29.65
N VAL A 13 9.75 -27.30 28.88
CA VAL A 13 8.96 -28.54 28.95
C VAL A 13 9.27 -29.29 30.24
N ALA A 14 10.55 -29.39 30.60
CA ALA A 14 10.98 -30.04 31.84
C ALA A 14 10.41 -29.34 33.09
N VAL A 15 10.44 -28.00 33.13
CA VAL A 15 9.86 -27.21 34.23
C VAL A 15 8.35 -27.42 34.33
N SER A 16 7.63 -27.37 33.21
CA SER A 16 6.17 -27.50 33.19
C SER A 16 5.71 -28.90 33.63
N GLN A 17 6.43 -29.95 33.21
CA GLN A 17 6.15 -31.33 33.62
C GLN A 17 6.50 -31.58 35.09
N ALA A 18 7.61 -31.03 35.59
CA ALA A 18 7.98 -31.12 37.01
C ALA A 18 6.92 -30.46 37.90
N LEU A 19 6.42 -29.28 37.51
CA LEU A 19 5.35 -28.58 38.23
C LEU A 19 4.07 -29.40 38.30
N LEU A 20 3.61 -29.93 37.16
CA LEU A 20 2.39 -30.75 37.12
C LEU A 20 2.55 -32.03 37.95
N SER A 21 3.73 -32.65 37.91
CA SER A 21 4.05 -33.82 38.74
C SER A 21 3.98 -33.49 40.23
N GLN A 22 4.57 -32.35 40.64
CA GLN A 22 4.51 -31.86 42.01
C GLN A 22 3.08 -31.55 42.45
N PHE A 23 2.28 -30.90 41.60
CA PHE A 23 0.90 -30.50 41.91
C PHE A 23 -0.07 -31.69 42.04
N PHE A 24 0.07 -32.72 41.21
CA PHE A 24 -0.73 -33.95 41.29
C PHE A 24 -0.13 -35.00 42.24
N SER A 25 0.87 -34.62 43.04
CA SER A 25 1.45 -35.48 44.08
C SER A 25 1.04 -35.03 45.48
N GLY A 26 1.31 -35.85 46.49
CA GLY A 26 1.06 -35.51 47.89
C GLY A 26 -0.41 -35.60 48.28
N LEU A 27 -1.01 -34.48 48.69
CA LEU A 27 -2.37 -34.41 49.25
C LEU A 27 -3.49 -34.36 48.20
N ASN A 28 -3.15 -34.18 46.92
CA ASN A 28 -4.13 -34.13 45.84
C ASN A 28 -4.59 -35.55 45.45
N ILE A 29 -5.88 -35.82 45.52
CA ILE A 29 -6.46 -37.12 45.10
C ILE A 29 -6.54 -37.27 43.58
N TYR A 30 -6.44 -36.17 42.83
CA TYR A 30 -6.49 -36.21 41.37
C TYR A 30 -5.16 -36.72 40.79
N VAL A 31 -5.24 -37.67 39.87
CA VAL A 31 -4.06 -38.24 39.20
C VAL A 31 -3.76 -37.46 37.92
N SER A 32 -2.49 -37.12 37.71
CA SER A 32 -2.05 -36.45 36.49
C SER A 32 -2.45 -37.23 35.23
N PRO A 33 -3.07 -36.59 34.22
CA PRO A 33 -3.43 -37.24 32.95
C PRO A 33 -2.21 -37.62 32.10
N LEU A 34 -1.00 -37.22 32.52
CA LEU A 34 0.27 -37.49 31.85
C LEU A 34 1.03 -38.66 32.49
N ALA A 35 0.51 -39.24 33.58
CA ALA A 35 1.14 -40.38 34.24
C ALA A 35 1.01 -41.65 33.39
N THR A 36 2.13 -42.35 33.19
CA THR A 36 2.19 -43.63 32.44
C THR A 36 1.68 -44.83 33.24
N VAL A 37 1.53 -44.71 34.56
CA VAL A 37 1.03 -45.76 35.46
C VAL A 37 -0.31 -45.31 36.06
N LYS A 38 -1.39 -46.05 35.77
CA LYS A 38 -2.70 -45.83 36.40
C LYS A 38 -2.66 -46.28 37.86
N THR A 39 -2.62 -45.35 38.80
CA THR A 39 -2.80 -45.62 40.22
C THR A 39 -4.26 -46.00 40.51
N LEU A 40 -4.49 -47.16 41.15
CA LEU A 40 -5.83 -47.73 41.43
C LEU A 40 -6.66 -46.97 42.48
N ALA A 41 -6.08 -45.98 43.18
CA ALA A 41 -6.67 -45.34 44.36
C ALA A 41 -6.98 -43.83 44.20
N GLY A 42 -6.68 -43.22 43.05
CA GLY A 42 -6.87 -41.78 42.82
C GLY A 42 -8.02 -41.46 41.87
N GLN A 43 -8.55 -40.23 41.93
CA GLN A 43 -9.62 -39.75 41.04
C GLN A 43 -9.02 -39.30 39.70
N THR A 44 -9.65 -39.68 38.59
CA THR A 44 -9.23 -39.22 37.26
C THR A 44 -9.62 -37.77 37.04
N VAL A 45 -8.70 -36.97 36.49
CA VAL A 45 -9.00 -35.61 36.03
C VAL A 45 -10.06 -35.66 34.92
N PRO A 46 -11.10 -34.81 34.98
CA PRO A 46 -12.11 -34.72 33.92
C PRO A 46 -11.51 -34.50 32.52
N ASP A 47 -12.02 -35.22 31.51
CA ASP A 47 -11.51 -35.19 30.13
C ASP A 47 -11.45 -33.78 29.52
N ALA A 48 -12.36 -32.89 29.92
CA ALA A 48 -12.39 -31.50 29.45
C ALA A 48 -11.15 -30.66 29.85
N LEU A 49 -10.40 -31.08 30.87
CA LEU A 49 -9.23 -30.36 31.39
C LEU A 49 -7.93 -30.87 30.77
N VAL A 50 -7.94 -32.10 30.23
CA VAL A 50 -6.78 -32.77 29.67
C VAL A 50 -6.11 -31.96 28.54
N PRO A 51 -6.84 -31.32 27.60
CA PRO A 51 -6.22 -30.52 26.55
C PRO A 51 -5.38 -29.35 27.10
N ALA A 52 -5.87 -28.69 28.15
CA ALA A 52 -5.17 -27.59 28.81
C ALA A 52 -3.88 -28.06 29.49
N ILE A 53 -3.98 -29.13 30.26
CA ILE A 53 -2.85 -29.72 31.00
C ILE A 53 -1.80 -30.25 30.03
N ALA A 54 -2.20 -30.93 28.96
CA ALA A 54 -1.29 -31.45 27.94
C ALA A 54 -0.61 -30.34 27.14
N ARG A 55 -1.31 -29.23 26.86
CA ARG A 55 -0.74 -28.06 26.17
C ARG A 55 0.34 -27.39 27.03
N TYR A 56 0.06 -27.15 28.30
CA TYR A 56 1.05 -26.61 29.24
C TYR A 56 2.26 -27.55 29.43
N ALA A 57 2.02 -28.86 29.52
CA ALA A 57 3.10 -29.86 29.63
C ALA A 57 4.03 -29.94 28.41
N LYS A 58 3.61 -29.39 27.27
CA LYS A 58 4.44 -29.23 26.06
C LYS A 58 5.17 -27.88 26.03
N GLY A 59 5.13 -27.10 27.11
CA GLY A 59 5.83 -25.82 27.24
C GLY A 59 5.08 -24.60 26.68
N PHE A 60 3.87 -24.78 26.15
CA PHE A 60 3.06 -23.67 25.65
C PHE A 60 2.49 -22.83 26.80
N LYS A 61 2.59 -21.50 26.68
CA LYS A 61 2.07 -20.51 27.64
C LYS A 61 1.03 -19.56 27.03
N ASP A 62 0.40 -19.97 25.93
CA ASP A 62 -0.48 -19.14 25.12
C ASP A 62 -1.93 -19.12 25.62
N ARG A 63 -2.28 -19.96 26.61
CA ARG A 63 -3.64 -20.15 27.13
C ARG A 63 -3.64 -20.43 28.62
N PRO A 64 -4.72 -20.09 29.35
CA PRO A 64 -4.83 -20.38 30.78
C PRO A 64 -4.87 -21.88 31.06
N LEU A 65 -4.94 -22.32 32.31
CA LEU A 65 -5.12 -23.73 32.66
C LEU A 65 -6.04 -23.87 33.86
N LEU A 66 -6.77 -24.98 33.97
CA LEU A 66 -7.63 -25.26 35.13
C LEU A 66 -7.21 -26.57 35.76
N LEU A 67 -6.83 -26.51 37.04
CA LEU A 67 -6.34 -27.64 37.79
C LEU A 67 -7.27 -27.98 38.95
N PRO A 68 -7.70 -29.25 39.08
CA PRO A 68 -8.48 -29.70 40.22
C PRO A 68 -7.58 -30.08 41.40
N PHE A 69 -7.96 -29.65 42.60
CA PHE A 69 -7.34 -30.04 43.86
C PHE A 69 -8.42 -30.49 44.85
N SER A 70 -8.26 -31.70 45.40
CA SER A 70 -9.10 -32.18 46.50
C SER A 70 -8.31 -33.11 47.41
N GLU A 71 -8.65 -33.10 48.70
CA GLU A 71 -8.08 -33.99 49.72
C GLU A 71 -8.98 -35.22 49.94
N VAL A 72 -8.46 -36.31 50.49
CA VAL A 72 -9.23 -37.55 50.76
C VAL A 72 -10.41 -37.30 51.72
N THR A 73 -10.27 -36.32 52.61
CA THR A 73 -11.29 -35.88 53.58
C THR A 73 -12.01 -34.61 53.15
N GLY A 74 -11.71 -34.06 51.98
CA GLY A 74 -12.24 -32.79 51.49
C GLY A 74 -13.64 -32.94 50.89
N GLU A 75 -14.57 -32.07 51.30
CA GLU A 75 -15.97 -32.12 50.82
C GLU A 75 -16.20 -31.49 49.43
N ARG A 76 -15.28 -30.62 48.96
CA ARG A 76 -15.43 -29.86 47.70
C ARG A 76 -14.13 -29.82 46.91
N THR A 77 -14.23 -29.90 45.57
CA THR A 77 -13.07 -29.71 44.70
C THR A 77 -12.70 -28.22 44.66
N CYS A 78 -11.44 -27.91 44.98
CA CYS A 78 -10.85 -26.61 44.75
C CYS A 78 -10.38 -26.53 43.30
N TRP A 79 -10.95 -25.61 42.53
CA TRP A 79 -10.60 -25.37 41.14
C TRP A 79 -9.63 -24.20 41.06
N LEU A 80 -8.43 -24.45 40.53
CA LEU A 80 -7.36 -23.46 40.39
C LEU A 80 -7.23 -23.06 38.91
N ALA A 81 -7.79 -21.90 38.55
CA ALA A 81 -7.64 -21.32 37.22
C ALA A 81 -6.34 -20.50 37.18
N CYS A 82 -5.38 -20.88 36.34
CA CYS A 82 -4.07 -20.26 36.29
C CYS A 82 -3.79 -19.55 34.97
N SER A 83 -3.12 -18.41 35.06
CA SER A 83 -2.62 -17.59 33.95
C SER A 83 -1.10 -17.45 34.02
N HIS A 84 -0.47 -17.02 32.93
CA HIS A 84 0.99 -16.98 32.78
C HIS A 84 1.62 -15.60 33.04
N ASP A 85 0.81 -14.54 33.15
CA ASP A 85 1.26 -13.18 33.44
C ASP A 85 0.19 -12.42 34.25
N GLU A 86 0.57 -11.28 34.83
CA GLU A 86 -0.33 -10.50 35.71
C GLU A 86 -1.49 -9.83 34.95
N LEU A 87 -1.27 -9.49 33.68
CA LEU A 87 -2.25 -8.86 32.81
C LEU A 87 -3.34 -9.87 32.42
N SER A 88 -2.93 -11.06 31.97
CA SER A 88 -3.84 -12.17 31.65
C SER A 88 -4.57 -12.73 32.88
N SER A 89 -4.02 -12.57 34.08
CA SER A 89 -4.68 -12.96 35.33
C SER A 89 -5.98 -12.19 35.58
N ARG A 90 -5.97 -10.87 35.33
CA ARG A 90 -7.18 -10.03 35.49
C ARG A 90 -8.24 -10.37 34.45
N GLU A 91 -7.83 -10.64 33.21
CA GLU A 91 -8.75 -11.08 32.16
C GLU A 91 -9.35 -12.46 32.47
N LEU A 92 -8.51 -13.42 32.87
CA LEU A 92 -8.94 -14.78 33.23
C LEU A 92 -9.93 -14.75 34.40
N HIS A 93 -9.75 -13.85 35.36
CA HIS A 93 -10.67 -13.68 36.47
C HIS A 93 -12.09 -13.34 35.97
N GLU A 94 -12.22 -12.26 35.20
CA GLU A 94 -13.51 -11.82 34.67
C GLU A 94 -14.15 -12.88 33.76
N GLU A 95 -13.32 -13.58 32.97
CA GLU A 95 -13.76 -14.68 32.12
C GLU A 95 -14.28 -15.86 32.94
N MET A 96 -13.57 -16.29 33.99
CA MET A 96 -14.02 -17.38 34.86
C MET A 96 -15.33 -17.01 35.58
N ARG A 97 -15.44 -15.76 36.06
CA ARG A 97 -16.66 -15.26 36.69
C ARG A 97 -17.83 -15.24 35.71
N ALA A 98 -17.61 -14.83 34.47
CA ALA A 98 -18.65 -14.78 33.43
C ALA A 98 -19.09 -16.18 32.96
N PHE A 99 -18.15 -17.12 32.77
CA PHE A 99 -18.42 -18.45 32.23
C PHE A 99 -18.99 -19.43 33.28
N ILE A 100 -18.56 -19.31 34.54
CA ILE A 100 -19.05 -20.14 35.63
C ILE A 100 -20.26 -19.49 36.28
N GLY A 101 -20.22 -18.17 36.53
CA GLY A 101 -21.27 -17.40 37.17
C GLY A 101 -21.22 -17.47 38.71
N SER A 102 -21.50 -16.35 39.38
CA SER A 102 -21.56 -16.26 40.86
C SER A 102 -22.68 -17.11 41.49
N SER A 103 -23.62 -17.61 40.70
CA SER A 103 -24.67 -18.54 41.17
C SER A 103 -24.23 -20.00 41.20
N PHE A 104 -23.05 -20.33 40.65
CA PHE A 104 -22.55 -21.71 40.55
C PHE A 104 -21.15 -21.88 41.14
N GLY A 105 -20.33 -20.83 41.13
CA GLY A 105 -18.99 -20.79 41.71
C GLY A 105 -18.89 -19.85 42.91
N ASP A 106 -18.22 -20.33 43.95
CA ASP A 106 -17.82 -19.57 45.14
C ASP A 106 -16.32 -19.22 44.99
N PHE A 107 -16.02 -17.96 44.67
CA PHE A 107 -14.68 -17.52 44.32
C PHE A 107 -13.93 -16.96 45.53
N GLU A 108 -12.63 -17.23 45.62
CA GLU A 108 -11.76 -16.69 46.69
C GLU A 108 -11.84 -15.16 46.82
N ILE A 109 -11.92 -14.47 45.68
CA ILE A 109 -12.02 -13.01 45.62
C ILE A 109 -13.36 -12.45 46.10
N ASP A 110 -14.41 -13.28 46.10
CA ASP A 110 -15.73 -12.96 46.63
C ASP A 110 -15.86 -13.40 48.11
N GLY A 111 -14.76 -13.87 48.72
CA GLY A 111 -14.66 -14.17 50.16
C GLY A 111 -14.52 -15.66 50.52
N ALA A 112 -14.39 -16.57 49.54
CA ALA A 112 -14.20 -17.99 49.83
C ALA A 112 -12.85 -18.27 50.52
N VAL A 113 -12.86 -19.02 51.62
CA VAL A 113 -11.66 -19.30 52.43
C VAL A 113 -11.01 -20.62 51.99
N LEU A 114 -9.71 -20.59 51.73
CA LEU A 114 -8.90 -21.76 51.37
C LEU A 114 -8.37 -22.49 52.61
N SER A 115 -8.35 -23.82 52.56
CA SER A 115 -7.64 -24.64 53.55
C SER A 115 -6.12 -24.45 53.46
N ILE A 116 -5.38 -24.84 54.51
CA ILE A 116 -3.91 -24.78 54.50
C ILE A 116 -3.32 -25.58 53.33
N ALA A 117 -3.90 -26.74 53.01
CA ALA A 117 -3.47 -27.57 51.88
C ALA A 117 -3.76 -26.90 50.53
N GLN A 118 -4.93 -26.27 50.37
CA GLN A 118 -5.29 -25.53 49.15
C GLN A 118 -4.42 -24.29 48.94
N MET A 119 -4.12 -23.56 50.02
CA MET A 119 -3.16 -22.43 49.99
C MET A 119 -1.77 -22.91 49.60
N SER A 120 -1.33 -24.06 50.11
CA SER A 120 -0.04 -24.65 49.73
C SER A 120 -0.01 -25.05 48.25
N ALA A 121 -1.07 -25.68 47.73
CA ALA A 121 -1.19 -26.02 46.31
C ALA A 121 -1.17 -24.78 45.41
N LYS A 122 -1.87 -23.72 45.80
CA LYS A 122 -1.84 -22.42 45.12
C LYS A 122 -0.44 -21.78 45.16
N ALA A 123 0.27 -21.87 46.29
CA ALA A 123 1.62 -21.34 46.44
C ALA A 123 2.65 -22.06 45.54
N VAL A 124 2.51 -23.38 45.36
CA VAL A 124 3.35 -24.16 44.42
C VAL A 124 3.20 -23.63 42.98
N LEU A 125 1.98 -23.30 42.55
CA LEU A 125 1.73 -22.73 41.24
C LEU A 125 2.33 -21.31 41.11
N ALA A 126 2.19 -20.49 42.15
CA ALA A 126 2.77 -19.15 42.19
C ALA A 126 4.31 -19.14 42.12
N GLN A 127 4.97 -20.08 42.82
CA GLN A 127 6.43 -20.23 42.77
C GLN A 127 6.96 -20.58 41.37
N ALA A 128 6.13 -21.23 40.55
CA ALA A 128 6.43 -21.53 39.16
C ALA A 128 6.05 -20.42 38.17
N GLY A 129 5.64 -19.25 38.68
CA GLY A 129 5.28 -18.08 37.88
C GLY A 129 3.86 -18.12 37.30
N LEU A 130 2.97 -18.97 37.83
CA LEU A 130 1.56 -18.97 37.47
C LEU A 130 0.73 -18.12 38.45
N ASN A 131 -0.14 -17.27 37.91
CA ASN A 131 -1.12 -16.55 38.72
C ASN A 131 -2.41 -17.36 38.78
N ALA A 132 -2.67 -17.98 39.94
CA ALA A 132 -3.81 -18.87 40.15
C ALA A 132 -4.93 -18.18 40.95
N ILE A 133 -6.18 -18.40 40.53
CA ILE A 133 -7.40 -17.99 41.23
C ILE A 133 -8.15 -19.25 41.63
N ALA A 134 -8.48 -19.36 42.91
CA ALA A 134 -9.22 -20.51 43.42
C ALA A 134 -10.72 -20.24 43.49
N PHE A 135 -11.52 -21.26 43.18
CA PHE A 135 -12.97 -21.24 43.37
C PHE A 135 -13.51 -22.64 43.63
N PHE A 136 -14.73 -22.71 44.16
CA PHE A 136 -15.43 -23.96 44.48
C PHE A 136 -16.77 -24.00 43.78
N ALA A 137 -17.27 -25.20 43.48
CA ALA A 137 -18.70 -25.33 43.20
C ALA A 137 -19.49 -25.06 44.49
N ILE A 138 -20.53 -24.21 44.42
CA ILE A 138 -21.38 -23.88 45.59
C ILE A 138 -22.06 -25.15 46.14
N THR A 139 -22.43 -26.08 45.25
CA THR A 139 -22.94 -27.40 45.63
C THR A 139 -22.30 -28.51 44.78
N PRO A 140 -22.21 -29.75 45.29
CA PRO A 140 -21.65 -30.88 44.55
C PRO A 140 -22.36 -31.15 43.20
N LYS A 141 -23.63 -30.78 43.07
CA LYS A 141 -24.41 -30.91 41.82
C LYS A 141 -23.88 -30.00 40.69
N PHE A 142 -23.12 -28.96 41.02
CA PHE A 142 -22.59 -28.01 40.05
C PHE A 142 -21.16 -28.32 39.59
N GLU A 143 -20.50 -29.34 40.14
CA GLU A 143 -19.16 -29.76 39.70
C GLU A 143 -19.14 -30.10 38.20
N LEU A 144 -20.14 -30.86 37.72
CA LEU A 144 -20.28 -31.16 36.30
C LEU A 144 -20.53 -29.92 35.43
N ARG A 145 -21.13 -28.87 36.00
CA ARG A 145 -21.39 -27.61 35.29
C ARG A 145 -20.12 -26.78 35.16
N VAL A 146 -19.28 -26.73 36.20
CA VAL A 146 -17.95 -26.10 36.14
C VAL A 146 -17.12 -26.71 35.03
N VAL A 147 -17.06 -28.04 34.96
CA VAL A 147 -16.32 -28.77 33.91
C VAL A 147 -16.86 -28.46 32.51
N LYS A 148 -18.20 -28.43 32.33
CA LYS A 148 -18.82 -28.08 31.04
C LYS A 148 -18.59 -26.61 30.64
N SER A 149 -18.63 -25.69 31.60
CA SER A 149 -18.34 -24.27 31.38
C SER A 149 -16.89 -24.07 30.95
N TRP A 150 -15.94 -24.75 31.61
CA TRP A 150 -14.54 -24.76 31.20
C TRP A 150 -14.36 -25.32 29.79
N GLN A 151 -14.99 -26.46 29.48
CA GLN A 151 -14.92 -27.06 28.15
C GLN A 151 -15.37 -26.06 27.06
N ARG A 152 -16.48 -25.36 27.29
CA ARG A 152 -17.00 -24.35 26.37
C ARG A 152 -16.05 -23.16 26.23
N TYR A 153 -15.53 -22.66 27.35
CA TYR A 153 -14.53 -21.59 27.35
C TYR A 153 -13.29 -21.98 26.54
N TRP A 154 -12.77 -23.19 26.76
CA TRP A 154 -11.59 -23.69 26.05
C TRP A 154 -11.82 -23.88 24.55
N GLN A 155 -13.00 -24.38 24.15
CA GLN A 155 -13.40 -24.48 22.75
C GLN A 155 -13.48 -23.10 22.08
N LEU A 156 -13.97 -22.08 22.80
CA LEU A 156 -14.01 -20.72 22.30
C LEU A 156 -12.61 -20.11 22.19
N LEU A 157 -11.69 -20.41 23.12
CA LEU A 157 -10.28 -20.03 22.97
C LEU A 157 -9.62 -20.72 21.78
N ASP A 158 -9.98 -21.98 21.47
CA ASP A 158 -9.51 -22.68 20.27
C ASP A 158 -9.99 -22.03 18.97
N GLN A 159 -11.21 -21.49 19.00
CA GLN A 159 -11.84 -20.83 17.86
C GLN A 159 -11.59 -19.32 17.85
N ARG A 160 -10.92 -18.76 18.86
CA ARG A 160 -10.72 -17.31 19.00
C ARG A 160 -9.78 -16.85 17.89
N PRO A 161 -10.25 -16.00 16.95
CA PRO A 161 -9.36 -15.41 15.98
C PRO A 161 -8.34 -14.51 16.69
N PRO A 162 -7.11 -14.39 16.19
CA PRO A 162 -6.14 -13.44 16.72
C PRO A 162 -6.78 -12.04 16.69
N ARG A 163 -7.00 -11.45 17.86
CA ARG A 163 -7.49 -10.07 17.91
C ARG A 163 -6.37 -9.19 17.39
N PRO A 164 -6.56 -8.42 16.31
CA PRO A 164 -5.58 -7.41 15.96
C PRO A 164 -5.56 -6.41 17.12
N ARG A 165 -4.47 -6.39 17.90
CA ARG A 165 -4.18 -5.22 18.72
C ARG A 165 -4.06 -4.05 17.75
N GLN A 166 -4.78 -2.97 18.02
CA GLN A 166 -4.61 -1.73 17.28
C GLN A 166 -3.22 -1.20 17.65
N GLU A 167 -2.21 -1.65 16.91
CA GLU A 167 -0.85 -1.14 17.06
C GLU A 167 -0.91 0.37 16.79
N LEU A 168 -0.50 1.16 17.78
CA LEU A 168 -0.26 2.58 17.58
C LEU A 168 0.82 2.70 16.52
N ARG A 169 0.42 3.17 15.33
CA ARG A 169 1.33 3.37 14.20
C ARG A 169 1.83 4.79 14.23
N THR A 170 3.10 4.98 13.89
CA THR A 170 3.65 6.32 13.74
C THR A 170 2.98 7.04 12.55
N PHE A 171 3.03 8.37 12.54
CA PHE A 171 2.54 9.18 11.42
C PHE A 171 3.12 8.69 10.09
N ARG A 172 4.42 8.39 10.07
CA ARG A 172 5.16 7.92 8.88
C ARG A 172 4.67 6.57 8.38
N GLN A 173 4.41 5.62 9.29
CA GLN A 173 3.84 4.31 8.93
C GLN A 173 2.44 4.47 8.33
N LEU A 174 1.59 5.33 8.89
CA LEU A 174 0.26 5.59 8.34
C LEU A 174 0.31 6.32 6.98
N ARG A 175 1.23 7.28 6.80
CA ARG A 175 1.46 7.94 5.50
C ARG A 175 1.95 6.95 4.44
N ALA A 176 2.85 6.03 4.81
CA ALA A 176 3.32 4.97 3.92
C ALA A 176 2.21 3.98 3.55
N LEU A 177 1.32 3.64 4.49
CA LEU A 177 0.15 2.79 4.21
C LEU A 177 -0.82 3.46 3.25
N PHE A 178 -1.03 4.77 3.39
CA PHE A 178 -1.80 5.54 2.42
C PHE A 178 -1.12 5.48 1.03
N ASP A 179 0.18 5.73 0.92
CA ASP A 179 0.91 5.66 -0.35
C ASP A 179 0.83 4.25 -0.98
N ARG A 180 1.04 3.18 -0.19
CA ARG A 180 0.87 1.80 -0.67
C ARG A 180 -0.54 1.52 -1.18
N ALA A 181 -1.55 2.02 -0.48
CA ALA A 181 -2.94 1.86 -0.89
C ALA A 181 -3.23 2.59 -2.21
N LEU A 182 -2.63 3.78 -2.44
CA LEU A 182 -2.73 4.47 -3.73
C LEU A 182 -2.08 3.65 -4.85
N VAL A 183 -0.86 3.15 -4.64
CA VAL A 183 -0.14 2.29 -5.60
C VAL A 183 -0.94 1.03 -5.92
N ALA A 184 -1.49 0.38 -4.89
CA ALA A 184 -2.34 -0.80 -5.02
C ALA A 184 -3.75 -0.51 -5.56
N ARG A 185 -4.10 0.76 -5.86
CA ARG A 185 -5.44 1.19 -6.29
C ARG A 185 -6.55 0.76 -5.31
N ASN A 186 -6.26 0.72 -4.01
CA ASN A 186 -7.19 0.32 -2.96
C ASN A 186 -7.72 1.56 -2.22
N GLU A 187 -8.84 2.12 -2.70
CA GLU A 187 -9.41 3.34 -2.13
C GLU A 187 -9.83 3.16 -0.67
N ASN A 188 -10.42 2.00 -0.34
CA ASN A 188 -10.88 1.70 1.02
C ASN A 188 -9.72 1.72 2.01
N ALA A 189 -8.58 1.12 1.66
CA ALA A 189 -7.38 1.15 2.51
C ALA A 189 -6.78 2.55 2.61
N ALA A 190 -6.79 3.33 1.52
CA ALA A 190 -6.31 4.71 1.53
C ALA A 190 -7.17 5.59 2.44
N MET A 191 -8.50 5.51 2.32
CA MET A 191 -9.46 6.20 3.17
C MET A 191 -9.33 5.80 4.65
N ALA A 192 -9.12 4.51 4.94
CA ALA A 192 -8.87 4.03 6.30
C ALA A 192 -7.55 4.58 6.87
N ALA A 193 -6.50 4.65 6.07
CA ALA A 193 -5.22 5.25 6.48
C ALA A 193 -5.36 6.76 6.74
N MET A 194 -6.11 7.49 5.91
CA MET A 194 -6.42 8.91 6.15
C MET A 194 -7.23 9.13 7.43
N ALA A 195 -8.23 8.29 7.68
CA ALA A 195 -9.01 8.33 8.91
C ALA A 195 -8.11 8.07 10.14
N ALA A 196 -7.23 7.07 10.06
CA ALA A 196 -6.27 6.78 11.12
C ALA A 196 -5.28 7.94 11.35
N LEU A 197 -4.78 8.59 10.30
CA LEU A 197 -3.92 9.79 10.41
C LEU A 197 -4.63 10.91 11.16
N ARG A 198 -5.92 11.14 10.84
CA ARG A 198 -6.74 12.14 11.53
C ARG A 198 -6.92 11.78 13.00
N ASP A 199 -7.36 10.56 13.27
CA ASP A 199 -7.79 10.13 14.61
C ASP A 199 -6.62 9.93 15.58
N GLN A 200 -5.44 9.51 15.08
CA GLN A 200 -4.27 9.22 15.91
C GLN A 200 -3.27 10.38 16.00
N HIS A 201 -3.17 11.24 14.98
CA HIS A 201 -2.13 12.28 14.88
C HIS A 201 -2.67 13.70 14.65
N GLY A 202 -4.00 13.91 14.60
CA GLY A 202 -4.59 15.25 14.55
C GLY A 202 -4.30 16.02 13.26
N LEU A 203 -4.71 15.45 12.12
CA LEU A 203 -4.52 16.06 10.80
C LEU A 203 -5.27 17.39 10.67
N SER A 204 -4.57 18.48 10.31
CA SER A 204 -5.20 19.79 10.03
C SER A 204 -6.13 19.71 8.82
N ALA A 205 -7.09 20.65 8.72
CA ALA A 205 -7.98 20.73 7.58
C ALA A 205 -7.22 20.89 6.25
N GLU A 206 -6.15 21.69 6.23
CA GLU A 206 -5.29 21.89 5.06
C GLU A 206 -4.58 20.60 4.63
N ASN A 207 -3.93 19.91 5.57
CA ASN A 207 -3.22 18.66 5.28
C ASN A 207 -4.19 17.55 4.84
N ARG A 208 -5.43 17.57 5.35
CA ARG A 208 -6.49 16.69 4.88
C ARG A 208 -6.84 16.97 3.42
N THR A 209 -7.06 18.23 3.05
CA THR A 209 -7.32 18.62 1.66
C THR A 209 -6.18 18.17 0.74
N PHE A 210 -4.92 18.28 1.17
CA PHE A 210 -3.77 17.82 0.38
C PHE A 210 -3.81 16.30 0.11
N LEU A 211 -4.15 15.50 1.13
CA LEU A 211 -4.32 14.05 0.95
C LEU A 211 -5.55 13.70 0.09
N GLU A 212 -6.63 14.47 0.18
CA GLU A 212 -7.83 14.29 -0.66
C GLU A 212 -7.52 14.58 -2.13
N ILE A 213 -6.76 15.65 -2.42
CA ILE A 213 -6.27 15.95 -3.78
C ILE A 213 -5.37 14.81 -4.27
N ARG A 214 -4.44 14.32 -3.43
CA ARG A 214 -3.55 13.21 -3.80
C ARG A 214 -4.32 11.93 -4.10
N LEU A 215 -5.35 11.63 -3.29
CA LEU A 215 -6.26 10.51 -3.54
C LEU A 215 -6.96 10.67 -4.89
N HIS A 216 -7.59 11.82 -5.15
CA HIS A 216 -8.28 12.05 -6.42
C HIS A 216 -7.35 12.02 -7.63
N SER A 217 -6.13 12.54 -7.48
CA SER A 217 -5.09 12.53 -8.51
C SER A 217 -4.68 11.10 -8.83
N ALA A 218 -4.38 10.30 -7.80
CA ALA A 218 -4.08 8.88 -7.99
C ALA A 218 -5.19 8.22 -8.79
N PHE A 219 -6.46 8.32 -8.38
CA PHE A 219 -7.60 7.69 -9.07
C PHE A 219 -8.05 8.38 -10.37
N GLY A 220 -7.33 9.39 -10.88
CA GLY A 220 -7.66 10.08 -12.15
C GLY A 220 -8.98 10.89 -12.11
N ARG A 221 -9.45 11.26 -10.90
CA ARG A 221 -10.70 11.99 -10.66
C ARG A 221 -10.46 13.50 -10.74
N TRP A 222 -9.96 13.96 -11.89
CA TRP A 222 -9.55 15.35 -12.11
C TRP A 222 -10.67 16.36 -11.87
N ASP A 223 -11.90 15.98 -12.20
CA ASP A 223 -13.10 16.81 -11.97
C ASP A 223 -13.32 17.11 -10.49
N ARG A 224 -12.99 16.18 -9.58
CA ARG A 224 -13.10 16.40 -8.14
C ARG A 224 -12.05 17.36 -7.61
N ILE A 225 -10.86 17.38 -8.22
CA ILE A 225 -9.80 18.34 -7.89
C ILE A 225 -10.21 19.74 -8.36
N LEU A 226 -10.63 19.87 -9.63
CA LEU A 226 -10.94 21.17 -10.24
C LEU A 226 -12.23 21.80 -9.71
N ASN A 227 -13.21 21.00 -9.27
CA ASN A 227 -14.46 21.46 -8.66
C ASN A 227 -14.41 21.41 -7.12
N HIS A 228 -13.22 21.37 -6.52
CA HIS A 228 -13.09 21.30 -5.07
C HIS A 228 -13.73 22.55 -4.42
N PRO A 229 -14.56 22.42 -3.38
CA PRO A 229 -15.31 23.55 -2.81
C PRO A 229 -14.44 24.72 -2.32
N GLN A 230 -13.19 24.44 -1.96
CA GLN A 230 -12.24 25.43 -1.44
C GLN A 230 -11.16 25.83 -2.46
N TRP A 231 -11.38 25.62 -3.76
CA TRP A 231 -10.42 25.88 -4.84
C TRP A 231 -9.67 27.20 -4.70
N ASP A 232 -10.40 28.31 -4.59
CA ASP A 232 -9.81 29.65 -4.54
C ASP A 232 -9.01 29.92 -3.26
N ASP A 233 -9.33 29.25 -2.17
CA ASP A 233 -8.68 29.48 -0.88
C ASP A 233 -7.39 28.68 -0.78
N PHE A 234 -7.37 27.42 -1.21
CA PHE A 234 -6.16 26.61 -1.11
C PHE A 234 -5.08 27.03 -2.11
N LEU A 235 -5.45 27.56 -3.29
CA LEU A 235 -4.47 28.06 -4.28
C LEU A 235 -3.67 29.28 -3.78
N LYS A 236 -4.14 29.96 -2.73
CA LYS A 236 -3.44 31.10 -2.10
C LYS A 236 -2.43 30.66 -1.04
N VAL A 237 -2.51 29.40 -0.59
CA VAL A 237 -1.59 28.84 0.41
C VAL A 237 -0.36 28.27 -0.29
N ARG A 238 0.77 28.20 0.42
CA ARG A 238 1.97 27.52 -0.09
C ARG A 238 1.72 26.02 -0.15
N LEU A 239 1.55 25.50 -1.35
CA LEU A 239 1.28 24.08 -1.58
C LEU A 239 2.54 23.22 -1.43
N PRO A 240 2.42 22.00 -0.86
CA PRO A 240 3.45 20.98 -0.97
C PRO A 240 3.73 20.66 -2.46
N PRO A 241 4.97 20.33 -2.84
CA PRO A 241 5.32 20.03 -4.25
C PRO A 241 4.45 18.93 -4.87
N GLU A 242 4.16 17.88 -4.10
CA GLU A 242 3.30 16.76 -4.53
C GLU A 242 1.89 17.23 -4.90
N THR A 243 1.24 18.02 -4.03
CA THR A 243 -0.11 18.56 -4.26
C THR A 243 -0.12 19.58 -5.39
N TYR A 244 0.91 20.42 -5.46
CA TYR A 244 1.11 21.37 -6.54
C TYR A 244 1.17 20.66 -7.89
N GLY A 245 1.95 19.57 -7.98
CA GLY A 245 2.02 18.71 -9.15
C GLY A 245 0.69 18.06 -9.49
N ASP A 246 -0.04 17.51 -8.50
CA ASP A 246 -1.34 16.88 -8.72
C ASP A 246 -2.39 17.85 -9.32
N ILE A 247 -2.34 19.12 -8.92
CA ILE A 247 -3.21 20.16 -9.47
C ILE A 247 -2.84 20.47 -10.93
N TRP A 248 -1.54 20.54 -11.22
CA TRP A 248 -1.08 20.73 -12.60
C TRP A 248 -1.45 19.55 -13.50
N ASP A 249 -1.32 18.32 -13.02
CA ASP A 249 -1.77 17.13 -13.74
C ASP A 249 -3.28 17.22 -14.02
N ALA A 250 -4.10 17.61 -13.03
CA ALA A 250 -5.54 17.79 -13.22
C ALA A 250 -5.90 18.85 -14.28
N LEU A 251 -5.23 20.02 -14.23
CA LEU A 251 -5.42 21.10 -15.21
C LEU A 251 -4.99 20.66 -16.61
N TYR A 252 -3.84 20.01 -16.71
CA TYR A 252 -3.25 19.58 -17.96
C TYR A 252 -4.10 18.50 -18.63
N GLU A 253 -4.44 17.45 -17.89
CA GLU A 253 -5.25 16.33 -18.37
C GLU A 253 -6.64 16.80 -18.80
N THR A 254 -7.27 17.71 -18.05
CA THR A 254 -8.63 18.15 -18.35
C THR A 254 -8.71 19.08 -19.56
N PHE A 255 -7.73 19.98 -19.74
CA PHE A 255 -7.85 21.08 -20.69
C PHE A 255 -6.89 21.01 -21.89
N LEU A 256 -5.74 20.34 -21.75
CA LEU A 256 -4.61 20.46 -22.69
C LEU A 256 -4.21 19.14 -23.35
N ALA A 257 -4.28 18.01 -22.65
CA ALA A 257 -3.81 16.72 -23.17
C ALA A 257 -4.42 16.34 -24.53
N GLN A 258 -5.72 16.56 -24.73
CA GLN A 258 -6.39 16.30 -26.00
C GLN A 258 -5.92 17.23 -27.14
N VAL A 259 -5.56 18.48 -26.83
CA VAL A 259 -5.08 19.46 -27.82
C VAL A 259 -3.62 19.15 -28.19
N GLU A 260 -2.79 18.77 -27.21
CA GLU A 260 -1.42 18.30 -27.44
C GLU A 260 -1.40 17.08 -28.37
N ALA A 261 -2.29 16.10 -28.15
CA ALA A 261 -2.38 14.89 -28.96
C ALA A 261 -2.72 15.17 -30.45
N GLN A 262 -3.27 16.34 -30.78
CA GLN A 262 -3.54 16.74 -32.17
C GLN A 262 -2.31 17.33 -32.87
N GLY A 263 -1.22 17.63 -32.14
CA GLY A 263 0.02 18.17 -32.69
C GLY A 263 -0.01 19.65 -33.06
N ALA A 264 -1.07 20.39 -32.72
CA ALA A 264 -1.24 21.79 -33.10
C ALA A 264 -0.70 22.75 -32.02
N ALA A 265 0.60 23.04 -32.05
CA ALA A 265 1.27 23.89 -31.05
C ALA A 265 0.63 25.27 -30.82
N THR A 266 0.25 25.98 -31.90
CA THR A 266 -0.44 27.29 -31.78
C THR A 266 -1.78 27.18 -31.07
N GLN A 267 -2.54 26.11 -31.35
CA GLN A 267 -3.81 25.85 -30.68
C GLN A 267 -3.60 25.45 -29.22
N LEU A 268 -2.52 24.74 -28.90
CA LEU A 268 -2.18 24.38 -27.53
C LEU A 268 -1.87 25.62 -26.68
N VAL A 269 -1.01 26.53 -27.18
CA VAL A 269 -0.71 27.80 -26.49
C VAL A 269 -1.97 28.65 -26.31
N LYS A 270 -2.83 28.71 -27.34
CA LYS A 270 -4.11 29.43 -27.25
C LYS A 270 -5.05 28.79 -26.22
N ALA A 271 -5.20 27.46 -26.25
CA ALA A 271 -6.03 26.73 -25.30
C ALA A 271 -5.56 26.92 -23.87
N PHE A 272 -4.25 26.94 -23.62
CA PHE A 272 -3.68 27.29 -22.32
C PHE A 272 -4.08 28.70 -21.88
N ALA A 273 -3.88 29.69 -22.76
CA ALA A 273 -4.16 31.09 -22.46
C ALA A 273 -5.64 31.35 -22.13
N GLU A 274 -6.55 30.65 -22.80
CA GLU A 274 -8.00 30.82 -22.67
C GLU A 274 -8.60 29.99 -21.52
N ARG A 275 -8.12 28.77 -21.29
CA ARG A 275 -8.78 27.79 -20.41
C ARG A 275 -8.06 27.55 -19.08
N VAL A 276 -6.74 27.72 -19.03
CA VAL A 276 -5.93 27.34 -17.85
C VAL A 276 -5.34 28.56 -17.15
N ARG A 277 -4.77 29.51 -17.90
CA ARG A 277 -3.97 30.62 -17.35
C ARG A 277 -4.69 31.43 -16.27
N ILE A 278 -5.99 31.69 -16.45
CA ILE A 278 -6.77 32.50 -15.49
C ILE A 278 -6.99 31.72 -14.19
N MET A 279 -7.36 30.44 -14.28
CA MET A 279 -7.61 29.58 -13.12
C MET A 279 -6.31 29.27 -12.35
N ALA A 280 -5.19 29.11 -13.06
CA ALA A 280 -3.90 28.76 -12.50
C ALA A 280 -3.03 29.98 -12.12
N ALA A 281 -3.57 31.21 -12.20
CA ALA A 281 -2.79 32.43 -12.00
C ALA A 281 -1.96 32.46 -10.69
N PRO A 282 -2.47 31.99 -9.53
CA PRO A 282 -1.66 31.91 -8.31
C PRO A 282 -0.48 30.93 -8.41
N LEU A 283 -0.65 29.83 -9.14
CA LEU A 283 0.35 28.77 -9.31
C LEU A 283 1.50 29.19 -10.24
N LEU A 284 1.22 30.10 -11.18
CA LEU A 284 2.18 30.59 -12.17
C LEU A 284 3.20 31.61 -11.61
N LYS A 285 3.04 32.02 -10.35
CA LYS A 285 3.98 32.94 -9.69
C LYS A 285 5.35 32.30 -9.44
N SER A 286 5.37 31.02 -9.10
CA SER A 286 6.58 30.25 -8.85
C SER A 286 6.26 28.76 -8.99
N ARG A 287 7.14 28.04 -9.69
CA ARG A 287 7.10 26.58 -9.81
C ARG A 287 7.51 25.88 -8.51
N GLY A 288 8.24 26.58 -7.62
CA GLY A 288 8.80 26.01 -6.41
C GLY A 288 9.71 24.81 -6.71
N ARG A 289 9.52 23.72 -5.98
CA ARG A 289 10.30 22.47 -6.13
C ARG A 289 9.71 21.48 -7.14
N SER A 290 8.57 21.79 -7.76
CA SER A 290 7.85 20.83 -8.59
C SER A 290 8.63 20.51 -9.87
N ARG A 291 8.96 19.25 -10.09
CA ARG A 291 9.63 18.74 -11.31
C ARG A 291 8.69 17.99 -12.25
N ARG A 292 7.39 17.95 -11.93
CA ARG A 292 6.41 17.26 -12.77
C ARG A 292 6.30 17.87 -14.18
N PRO A 293 6.19 17.04 -15.23
CA PRO A 293 6.05 17.50 -16.62
C PRO A 293 4.87 18.45 -16.81
N ALA A 294 3.69 18.16 -16.25
CA ALA A 294 2.52 19.02 -16.42
C ALA A 294 2.74 20.45 -15.91
N ALA A 295 3.45 20.60 -14.79
CA ALA A 295 3.82 21.91 -14.24
C ALA A 295 4.81 22.64 -15.17
N LEU A 296 5.89 21.98 -15.57
CA LEU A 296 6.89 22.54 -16.48
C LEU A 296 6.29 22.95 -17.84
N LYS A 297 5.45 22.09 -18.42
CA LYS A 297 4.68 22.39 -19.64
C LYS A 297 3.77 23.60 -19.43
N GLY A 298 3.09 23.68 -18.28
CA GLY A 298 2.24 24.80 -17.91
C GLY A 298 3.00 26.13 -17.88
N PHE A 299 4.21 26.15 -17.31
CA PHE A 299 5.07 27.35 -17.29
C PHE A 299 5.56 27.71 -18.69
N LEU A 300 5.97 26.74 -19.50
CA LEU A 300 6.41 27.02 -20.88
C LEU A 300 5.25 27.58 -21.72
N LEU A 301 4.06 26.99 -21.63
CA LEU A 301 2.87 27.49 -22.32
C LEU A 301 2.43 28.85 -21.79
N HIS A 302 2.62 29.13 -20.50
CA HIS A 302 2.41 30.45 -19.93
C HIS A 302 3.31 31.48 -20.59
N GLU A 303 4.62 31.23 -20.62
CA GLU A 303 5.60 32.10 -21.26
C GLU A 303 5.23 32.37 -22.71
N LEU A 304 5.01 31.32 -23.50
CA LEU A 304 4.64 31.44 -24.91
C LEU A 304 3.30 32.17 -25.15
N SER A 305 2.44 32.29 -24.12
CA SER A 305 1.18 33.03 -24.19
C SER A 305 1.30 34.53 -23.87
N LEU A 306 2.46 34.99 -23.38
CA LEU A 306 2.71 36.38 -23.02
C LEU A 306 2.95 37.25 -24.26
N LYS A 307 2.72 38.56 -24.11
CA LYS A 307 3.05 39.55 -25.15
C LYS A 307 4.56 39.68 -25.38
N GLN A 308 5.35 39.43 -24.33
CA GLN A 308 6.81 39.51 -24.35
C GLN A 308 7.40 38.31 -23.58
N PRO A 309 7.46 37.13 -24.22
CA PRO A 309 8.01 35.93 -23.59
C PRO A 309 9.52 36.04 -23.33
N SER A 310 10.05 35.32 -22.35
CA SER A 310 11.50 35.14 -22.16
C SER A 310 12.01 33.94 -22.98
N ALA A 311 12.96 34.20 -23.89
CA ALA A 311 13.61 33.14 -24.66
C ALA A 311 14.46 32.23 -23.76
N GLU A 312 15.16 32.82 -22.78
CA GLU A 312 16.07 32.15 -21.87
C GLU A 312 15.32 31.14 -20.99
N LEU A 313 14.20 31.58 -20.39
CA LEU A 313 13.38 30.71 -19.56
C LEU A 313 12.76 29.56 -20.39
N CYS A 314 12.31 29.84 -21.62
CA CYS A 314 11.79 28.79 -22.50
C CYS A 314 12.84 27.73 -22.80
N VAL A 315 14.09 28.13 -23.05
CA VAL A 315 15.21 27.19 -23.27
C VAL A 315 15.49 26.36 -22.03
N THR A 316 15.54 26.96 -20.84
CA THR A 316 15.73 26.22 -19.58
C THR A 316 14.62 25.19 -19.37
N LEU A 317 13.35 25.59 -19.51
CA LEU A 317 12.20 24.69 -19.32
C LEU A 317 12.17 23.55 -20.34
N LEU A 318 12.55 23.82 -21.60
CA LEU A 318 12.65 22.77 -22.63
C LEU A 318 13.76 21.76 -22.33
N ASN A 319 14.90 22.22 -21.78
CA ASN A 319 15.97 21.33 -21.36
C ASN A 319 15.54 20.45 -20.18
N ASP A 320 14.87 21.03 -19.18
CA ASP A 320 14.34 20.31 -18.01
C ASP A 320 13.27 19.27 -18.41
N LEU A 321 12.43 19.60 -19.38
CA LEU A 321 11.39 18.71 -19.93
C LEU A 321 11.95 17.55 -20.77
N GLY A 322 13.12 17.72 -21.35
CA GLY A 322 13.73 16.75 -22.26
C GLY A 322 13.09 16.69 -23.66
N PRO A 323 13.61 15.82 -24.54
CA PRO A 323 13.15 15.71 -25.92
C PRO A 323 11.72 15.12 -26.00
N ASN A 324 10.97 15.51 -27.03
CA ASN A 324 9.60 15.02 -27.31
C ASN A 324 8.58 15.26 -26.18
N ALA A 325 8.84 16.22 -25.29
CA ALA A 325 7.98 16.47 -24.14
C ALA A 325 6.52 16.75 -24.51
N PHE A 326 6.25 17.39 -25.65
CA PHE A 326 4.89 17.71 -26.14
C PHE A 326 4.38 16.74 -27.21
N GLY A 327 4.93 15.53 -27.27
CA GLY A 327 4.59 14.53 -28.28
C GLY A 327 4.68 15.12 -29.70
N PRO A 328 3.64 14.99 -30.54
CA PRO A 328 3.64 15.52 -31.91
C PRO A 328 3.82 17.04 -32.04
N ALA A 329 3.57 17.82 -30.98
CA ALA A 329 3.71 19.28 -31.01
C ALA A 329 5.13 19.77 -30.63
N SER A 330 6.03 18.87 -30.25
CA SER A 330 7.36 19.21 -29.68
C SER A 330 8.19 20.06 -30.62
N ASP A 331 8.33 19.66 -31.89
CA ASP A 331 9.14 20.40 -32.88
C ASP A 331 8.63 21.82 -33.11
N ALA A 332 7.30 21.98 -33.18
CA ALA A 332 6.69 23.27 -33.38
C ALA A 332 6.83 24.19 -32.16
N ILE A 333 6.77 23.66 -30.94
CA ILE A 333 7.01 24.43 -29.70
C ILE A 333 8.48 24.84 -29.58
N MET A 334 9.41 23.93 -29.90
CA MET A 334 10.84 24.28 -29.96
C MET A 334 11.10 25.39 -30.98
N ALA A 335 10.50 25.32 -32.17
CA ALA A 335 10.61 26.35 -33.18
C ALA A 335 10.05 27.71 -32.69
N MET A 336 8.90 27.71 -31.98
CA MET A 336 8.36 28.92 -31.37
C MET A 336 9.37 29.56 -30.40
N ALA A 337 9.93 28.77 -29.48
CA ALA A 337 10.90 29.25 -28.50
C ALA A 337 12.18 29.82 -29.16
N GLN A 338 12.67 29.17 -30.23
CA GLN A 338 13.86 29.62 -30.97
C GLN A 338 13.67 30.94 -31.72
N THR A 339 12.44 31.30 -32.08
CA THR A 339 12.15 32.58 -32.76
C THR A 339 12.09 33.79 -31.82
N LEU A 340 12.11 33.56 -30.49
CA LEU A 340 12.02 34.61 -29.50
C LEU A 340 13.30 35.44 -29.44
N GLN A 341 13.15 36.74 -29.17
CA GLN A 341 14.28 37.63 -28.96
C GLN A 341 14.89 37.40 -27.58
N ILE A 342 16.21 37.13 -27.57
CA ILE A 342 17.00 37.03 -26.34
C ILE A 342 17.09 38.41 -25.70
N LYS A 343 16.68 38.50 -24.45
CA LYS A 343 16.79 39.72 -23.63
C LYS A 343 18.03 39.58 -22.74
N SER A 344 18.69 40.69 -22.44
CA SER A 344 19.85 40.66 -21.55
C SER A 344 20.00 41.97 -20.79
N GLY A 345 20.77 41.92 -19.70
CA GLY A 345 21.08 43.08 -18.87
C GLY A 345 20.30 43.12 -17.57
N ILE A 346 20.90 43.80 -16.58
CA ILE A 346 20.37 43.88 -15.22
C ILE A 346 19.07 44.68 -15.14
N GLU A 347 18.90 45.72 -15.96
CA GLU A 347 17.69 46.55 -15.97
C GLU A 347 16.45 45.74 -16.34
N GLN A 348 16.56 44.87 -17.36
CA GLN A 348 15.47 43.98 -17.73
C GLN A 348 15.18 42.96 -16.63
N ALA A 349 16.22 42.39 -16.00
CA ALA A 349 16.03 41.46 -14.89
C ALA A 349 15.29 42.12 -13.71
N LEU A 350 15.67 43.34 -13.35
CA LEU A 350 15.00 44.12 -12.29
C LEU A 350 13.55 44.43 -12.68
N HIS A 351 13.28 44.75 -13.95
CA HIS A 351 11.91 44.96 -14.43
C HIS A 351 11.04 43.70 -14.31
N GLU A 352 11.56 42.52 -14.65
CA GLU A 352 10.81 41.27 -14.43
C GLU A 352 10.57 41.02 -12.92
N MET A 353 11.52 41.38 -12.05
CA MET A 353 11.31 41.30 -10.59
C MET A 353 10.20 42.23 -10.10
N GLU A 354 10.05 43.43 -10.68
CA GLU A 354 8.95 44.35 -10.36
C GLU A 354 7.58 43.76 -10.75
N LEU A 355 7.55 42.91 -11.77
CA LEU A 355 6.37 42.16 -12.22
C LEU A 355 6.14 40.85 -11.44
N GLU A 356 6.89 40.60 -10.35
CA GLU A 356 6.91 39.35 -9.58
C GLU A 356 7.29 38.11 -10.40
N ARG A 357 8.02 38.29 -11.50
CA ARG A 357 8.47 37.24 -12.44
C ARG A 357 9.90 36.79 -12.12
N TYR A 358 10.05 36.15 -10.97
CA TYR A 358 11.36 35.86 -10.39
C TYR A 358 12.15 34.77 -11.15
N GLU A 359 11.48 33.83 -11.82
CA GLU A 359 12.16 32.81 -12.64
C GLU A 359 12.75 33.43 -13.91
N GLN A 360 12.01 34.32 -14.57
CA GLN A 360 12.44 35.08 -15.74
C GLN A 360 13.62 35.99 -15.38
N ALA A 361 13.50 36.70 -14.25
CA ALA A 361 14.57 37.53 -13.74
C ALA A 361 15.84 36.71 -13.44
N LEU A 362 15.70 35.54 -12.80
CA LEU A 362 16.84 34.67 -12.50
C LEU A 362 17.53 34.17 -13.77
N ALA A 363 16.77 33.76 -14.79
CA ALA A 363 17.30 33.34 -16.08
C ALA A 363 18.14 34.45 -16.75
N LEU A 364 17.70 35.71 -16.66
CA LEU A 364 18.43 36.88 -17.16
C LEU A 364 19.67 37.23 -16.33
N LEU A 365 19.66 36.96 -15.02
CA LEU A 365 20.78 37.25 -14.12
C LEU A 365 21.90 36.20 -14.21
N LEU A 366 21.57 34.93 -14.50
CA LEU A 366 22.53 33.83 -14.58
C LEU A 366 23.75 34.12 -15.50
N PRO A 367 23.58 34.62 -16.75
CA PRO A 367 24.71 34.86 -17.64
C PRO A 367 25.50 36.15 -17.38
N LEU A 368 25.03 37.06 -16.51
CA LEU A 368 25.68 38.36 -16.26
C LEU A 368 26.98 38.19 -15.45
N ALA A 369 27.89 39.17 -15.51
CA ALA A 369 29.08 39.18 -14.68
C ALA A 369 28.76 39.49 -13.20
N ASP A 370 29.61 39.03 -12.29
CA ASP A 370 29.43 39.25 -10.85
C ASP A 370 29.54 40.73 -10.47
N SER A 371 28.45 41.25 -9.90
CA SER A 371 28.41 42.56 -9.26
C SER A 371 27.57 42.48 -7.98
N VAL A 372 27.72 43.47 -7.08
CA VAL A 372 26.92 43.51 -5.84
C VAL A 372 25.42 43.49 -6.16
N GLU A 373 24.99 44.21 -7.19
CA GLU A 373 23.59 44.32 -7.60
C GLU A 373 23.07 43.00 -8.20
N VAL A 374 23.85 42.36 -9.08
CA VAL A 374 23.49 41.06 -9.68
C VAL A 374 23.33 39.99 -8.60
N LEU A 375 24.30 39.87 -7.70
CA LEU A 375 24.28 38.84 -6.64
C LEU A 375 23.14 39.09 -5.64
N GLN A 376 22.83 40.35 -5.31
CA GLN A 376 21.67 40.67 -4.47
C GLN A 376 20.34 40.33 -5.16
N ALA A 377 20.23 40.62 -6.45
CA ALA A 377 19.06 40.27 -7.24
C ALA A 377 18.90 38.75 -7.35
N GLN A 378 19.99 38.00 -7.55
CA GLN A 378 19.98 36.53 -7.55
C GLN A 378 19.56 35.95 -6.21
N LEU A 379 20.06 36.46 -5.08
CA LEU A 379 19.62 36.03 -3.75
C LEU A 379 18.12 36.26 -3.54
N ARG A 380 17.60 37.40 -4.01
CA ARG A 380 16.15 37.69 -3.92
C ARG A 380 15.35 36.74 -4.80
N CYS A 381 15.75 36.54 -6.05
CA CYS A 381 15.07 35.61 -6.95
C CYS A 381 15.09 34.18 -6.41
N ALA A 382 16.24 33.68 -5.95
CA ALA A 382 16.36 32.34 -5.36
C ALA A 382 15.44 32.13 -4.16
N LYS A 383 15.31 33.14 -3.28
CA LYS A 383 14.38 33.10 -2.15
C LYS A 383 12.92 32.98 -2.61
N GLU A 384 12.51 33.81 -3.57
CA GLU A 384 11.10 33.88 -4.02
C GLU A 384 10.72 32.68 -4.91
N VAL A 385 11.65 32.18 -5.73
CA VAL A 385 11.47 30.91 -6.46
C VAL A 385 11.36 29.76 -5.47
N GLY A 386 12.20 29.73 -4.44
CA GLY A 386 12.06 28.76 -3.35
C GLY A 386 12.59 27.36 -3.69
N ASP A 387 13.45 27.23 -4.71
CA ASP A 387 14.15 26.01 -5.07
C ASP A 387 15.51 25.89 -4.35
N PRO A 388 15.80 24.80 -3.60
CA PRO A 388 17.06 24.60 -2.88
C PRO A 388 18.29 24.53 -3.79
N GLY A 389 18.19 23.88 -4.94
CA GLY A 389 19.33 23.71 -5.85
C GLY A 389 19.76 25.06 -6.42
N GLN A 390 18.82 25.87 -6.88
CA GLN A 390 19.09 27.25 -7.30
C GLN A 390 19.64 28.11 -6.16
N ALA A 391 19.13 27.96 -4.94
CA ALA A 391 19.67 28.64 -3.77
C ALA A 391 21.15 28.29 -3.53
N ARG A 392 21.54 27.01 -3.63
CA ARG A 392 22.94 26.59 -3.51
C ARG A 392 23.79 27.14 -4.64
N VAL A 393 23.35 27.07 -5.89
CA VAL A 393 24.09 27.62 -7.05
C VAL A 393 24.38 29.11 -6.86
N VAL A 394 23.42 29.88 -6.35
CA VAL A 394 23.62 31.31 -6.05
C VAL A 394 24.60 31.52 -4.89
N LEU A 395 24.56 30.70 -3.83
CA LEU A 395 25.49 30.79 -2.71
C LEU A 395 26.91 30.36 -3.08
N GLU A 396 27.06 29.30 -3.89
CA GLU A 396 28.34 28.84 -4.42
C GLU A 396 28.96 29.92 -5.29
N ARG A 397 28.17 30.51 -6.19
CA ARG A 397 28.60 31.66 -6.99
C ARG A 397 29.07 32.82 -6.11
N LEU A 398 28.29 33.22 -5.10
CA LEU A 398 28.67 34.26 -4.13
C LEU A 398 29.96 33.92 -3.37
N SER A 399 30.24 32.64 -3.12
CA SER A 399 31.47 32.19 -2.47
C SER A 399 32.70 32.27 -3.37
N LEU A 400 32.52 32.09 -4.68
CA LEU A 400 33.57 32.16 -5.71
C LEU A 400 33.82 33.58 -6.22
N SER A 401 32.87 34.52 -6.00
CA SER A 401 33.02 35.93 -6.36
C SER A 401 34.17 36.62 -5.62
N ALA A 402 34.61 37.78 -6.15
CA ALA A 402 35.66 38.59 -5.51
C ALA A 402 35.34 38.90 -4.03
N PRO A 403 36.32 38.80 -3.11
CA PRO A 403 36.09 38.85 -1.67
C PRO A 403 35.43 40.16 -1.21
N ASP A 404 35.82 41.30 -1.81
CA ASP A 404 35.22 42.60 -1.54
C ASP A 404 33.74 42.68 -1.93
N THR A 405 33.39 42.14 -3.11
CA THR A 405 32.01 42.07 -3.60
C THR A 405 31.17 41.18 -2.70
N ALA A 406 31.69 39.99 -2.36
CA ALA A 406 31.00 39.05 -1.50
C ALA A 406 30.79 39.61 -0.08
N ALA A 407 31.79 40.28 0.50
CA ALA A 407 31.67 40.94 1.81
C ALA A 407 30.60 42.04 1.82
N LYS A 408 30.52 42.85 0.76
CA LYS A 408 29.47 43.88 0.60
C LYS A 408 28.07 43.29 0.49
N VAL A 409 27.89 42.20 -0.24
CA VAL A 409 26.60 41.50 -0.35
C VAL A 409 26.18 40.92 1.00
N ARG A 410 27.11 40.23 1.71
CA ARG A 410 26.85 39.63 3.02
C ARG A 410 26.42 40.66 4.07
N THR A 411 27.06 41.82 4.09
CA THR A 411 26.71 42.91 5.03
C THR A 411 25.42 43.62 4.66
N ALA A 412 25.20 43.93 3.39
CA ALA A 412 24.01 44.69 2.95
C ALA A 412 22.69 43.90 3.09
N ARG A 413 22.72 42.57 2.97
CA ARG A 413 21.53 41.70 2.90
C ARG A 413 21.59 40.48 3.82
N ALA A 414 22.14 40.62 5.02
CA ALA A 414 22.35 39.50 5.96
C ALA A 414 21.11 38.63 6.23
N ARG A 415 19.92 39.22 6.36
CA ARG A 415 18.67 38.45 6.56
C ARG A 415 18.28 37.62 5.34
N LEU A 416 18.36 38.22 4.15
CA LEU A 416 18.06 37.53 2.89
C LEU A 416 19.05 36.40 2.66
N LEU A 417 20.34 36.64 2.91
CA LEU A 417 21.36 35.61 2.83
C LEU A 417 21.04 34.44 3.77
N SER A 418 20.69 34.73 5.03
CA SER A 418 20.31 33.68 5.99
C SER A 418 19.07 32.89 5.54
N ASP A 419 18.09 33.53 4.91
CA ASP A 419 16.93 32.85 4.35
C ASP A 419 17.32 31.91 3.19
N VAL A 420 18.22 32.35 2.31
CA VAL A 420 18.74 31.54 1.19
C VAL A 420 19.63 30.41 1.69
N GLU A 421 20.47 30.63 2.69
CA GLU A 421 21.27 29.59 3.35
C GLU A 421 20.38 28.50 3.97
N LYS A 422 19.30 28.90 4.66
CA LYS A 422 18.31 27.94 5.20
C LYS A 422 17.58 27.18 4.10
N LEU A 423 17.40 27.77 2.93
CA LEU A 423 16.77 27.11 1.79
C LEU A 423 17.72 26.11 1.12
N ALA A 424 18.98 26.51 0.90
CA ALA A 424 20.02 25.67 0.33
C ALA A 424 20.39 24.48 1.23
N ALA A 425 20.32 24.64 2.56
CA ALA A 425 20.56 23.57 3.53
C ALA A 425 19.57 22.39 3.43
N LYS A 426 18.48 22.53 2.67
CA LYS A 426 17.48 21.49 2.42
C LYS A 426 17.79 20.63 1.19
N GLU A 427 18.90 20.89 0.51
CA GLU A 427 19.34 20.06 -0.61
C GLU A 427 19.77 18.68 -0.13
N VAL A 428 19.43 17.67 -0.93
CA VAL A 428 19.66 16.27 -0.59
C VAL A 428 20.90 15.80 -1.35
N CYS A 429 21.79 15.06 -0.67
CA CYS A 429 22.96 14.46 -1.31
C CYS A 429 22.55 13.58 -2.48
N GLU A 430 23.30 13.57 -3.59
CA GLU A 430 22.99 12.75 -4.77
C GLU A 430 23.21 11.24 -4.54
N SER A 431 24.07 10.86 -3.59
CA SER A 431 24.39 9.46 -3.29
C SER A 431 23.24 8.76 -2.57
N LEU A 432 22.66 7.73 -3.21
CA LEU A 432 21.59 6.90 -2.63
C LEU A 432 22.02 6.26 -1.30
N GLN A 433 23.25 5.77 -1.21
CA GLN A 433 23.77 5.15 0.02
C GLN A 433 23.84 6.16 1.17
N GLU A 434 24.33 7.38 0.91
CA GLU A 434 24.38 8.42 1.93
C GLU A 434 22.98 8.88 2.35
N GLN A 435 22.05 9.00 1.38
CA GLN A 435 20.64 9.31 1.67
C GLN A 435 20.02 8.27 2.61
N LEU A 436 20.24 6.98 2.39
CA LEU A 436 19.68 5.91 3.23
C LEU A 436 20.33 5.85 4.62
N GLN A 437 21.57 6.30 4.75
CA GLN A 437 22.28 6.43 6.02
C GLN A 437 21.89 7.69 6.81
N THR A 438 21.11 8.62 6.24
CA THR A 438 20.61 9.81 6.96
C THR A 438 19.63 9.43 8.07
N THR A 439 20.17 9.00 9.22
CA THR A 439 19.37 8.50 10.37
C THR A 439 19.26 9.52 11.51
N HIS A 440 19.89 10.68 11.40
CA HIS A 440 20.13 11.53 12.57
C HIS A 440 19.22 12.76 12.72
N THR A 441 18.50 13.22 11.68
CA THR A 441 17.58 14.38 11.81
C THR A 441 16.26 14.21 11.04
N PRO A 442 15.08 14.48 11.67
CA PRO A 442 13.78 14.35 11.01
C PRO A 442 13.59 15.25 9.77
N MET A 443 14.14 16.47 9.79
CA MET A 443 14.02 17.40 8.67
C MET A 443 14.72 16.89 7.40
N ALA A 444 15.90 16.29 7.54
CA ALA A 444 16.62 15.72 6.40
C ALA A 444 15.84 14.55 5.76
N VAL A 445 15.17 13.73 6.57
CA VAL A 445 14.34 12.60 6.09
C VAL A 445 13.17 13.10 5.24
N ASP A 446 12.50 14.18 5.66
CA ASP A 446 11.37 14.73 4.90
C ASP A 446 11.84 15.38 3.59
N ASP A 447 12.98 16.07 3.60
CA ASP A 447 13.58 16.61 2.37
C ASP A 447 14.00 15.49 1.39
N VAL A 448 14.55 14.37 1.86
CA VAL A 448 14.85 13.17 1.04
C VAL A 448 13.58 12.62 0.38
N ILE A 449 12.48 12.52 1.12
CA ILE A 449 11.21 12.01 0.58
C ILE A 449 10.63 12.96 -0.47
N VAL A 450 10.65 14.27 -0.19
CA VAL A 450 10.22 15.28 -1.17
C VAL A 450 11.08 15.21 -2.42
N TYR A 451 12.41 15.07 -2.27
CA TYR A 451 13.33 14.89 -3.38
C TYR A 451 12.94 13.68 -4.25
N TRP A 452 12.76 12.50 -3.64
CA TRP A 452 12.37 11.30 -4.40
C TRP A 452 11.01 11.42 -5.07
N ARG A 453 10.01 12.04 -4.41
CA ARG A 453 8.68 12.25 -5.00
C ARG A 453 8.71 13.12 -6.26
N GLU A 454 9.61 14.10 -6.29
CA GLU A 454 9.78 14.97 -7.46
C GLU A 454 10.69 14.34 -8.52
N LEU A 455 11.78 13.68 -8.09
CA LEU A 455 12.73 13.03 -9.00
C LEU A 455 12.05 11.93 -9.82
N VAL A 456 11.27 11.04 -9.20
CA VAL A 456 10.64 9.93 -9.96
C VAL A 456 9.62 10.38 -10.98
N GLN A 457 9.09 11.59 -10.83
CA GLN A 457 8.16 12.21 -11.77
C GLN A 457 8.88 13.03 -12.85
N SER A 458 10.19 13.23 -12.74
CA SER A 458 10.95 14.04 -13.69
C SER A 458 11.49 13.20 -14.86
N PRO A 459 11.80 13.82 -16.01
CA PRO A 459 12.47 13.14 -17.12
C PRO A 459 13.82 12.53 -16.73
N GLU A 460 14.49 13.10 -15.72
CA GLU A 460 15.78 12.63 -15.20
C GLU A 460 15.70 11.18 -14.68
N ALA A 461 14.55 10.77 -14.14
CA ALA A 461 14.34 9.41 -13.63
C ALA A 461 14.68 8.34 -14.68
N SER A 462 14.23 8.53 -15.92
CA SER A 462 14.51 7.60 -17.02
C SER A 462 16.00 7.47 -17.33
N THR A 463 16.76 8.57 -17.17
CA THR A 463 18.21 8.59 -17.40
C THR A 463 18.97 7.85 -16.31
N LEU A 464 18.48 7.86 -15.06
CA LEU A 464 19.06 7.10 -13.96
C LEU A 464 18.93 5.59 -14.19
N LEU A 465 17.81 5.13 -14.73
CA LEU A 465 17.60 3.71 -15.07
C LEU A 465 18.48 3.24 -16.23
N ALA A 466 19.07 4.15 -17.02
CA ALA A 466 20.06 3.77 -18.02
C ALA A 466 21.44 3.45 -17.39
N GLN A 467 21.68 3.77 -16.12
CA GLN A 467 22.96 3.58 -15.44
C GLN A 467 22.98 2.26 -14.64
N PRO A 468 23.79 1.26 -15.02
CA PRO A 468 23.79 -0.04 -14.34
C PRO A 468 24.24 0.01 -12.87
N SER A 469 25.16 0.91 -12.54
CA SER A 469 25.66 1.12 -11.17
C SER A 469 24.56 1.61 -10.23
N PHE A 470 23.69 2.50 -10.72
CA PHE A 470 22.54 3.01 -9.97
C PHE A 470 21.53 1.89 -9.68
N ILE A 471 21.21 1.06 -10.68
CA ILE A 471 20.31 -0.09 -10.51
C ILE A 471 20.85 -1.06 -9.46
N GLN A 472 22.15 -1.36 -9.50
CA GLN A 472 22.77 -2.23 -8.49
C GLN A 472 22.71 -1.62 -7.08
N SER A 473 22.97 -0.32 -6.95
CA SER A 473 22.85 0.37 -5.66
C SER A 473 21.42 0.39 -5.14
N LEU A 474 20.42 0.48 -6.02
CA LEU A 474 19.02 0.44 -5.64
C LEU A 474 18.59 -0.97 -5.21
N LEU A 475 19.07 -2.00 -5.91
CA LEU A 475 18.80 -3.39 -5.56
C LEU A 475 19.35 -3.72 -4.18
N SER A 476 20.62 -3.40 -3.92
CA SER A 476 21.23 -3.62 -2.60
C SER A 476 20.44 -2.89 -1.51
N SER A 477 19.98 -1.68 -1.78
CA SER A 477 19.17 -0.90 -0.84
C SER A 477 17.83 -1.56 -0.51
N VAL A 478 17.16 -2.15 -1.50
CA VAL A 478 15.89 -2.88 -1.29
C VAL A 478 16.10 -4.18 -0.52
N GLU A 479 17.18 -4.91 -0.81
CA GLU A 479 17.53 -6.15 -0.11
C GLU A 479 17.95 -5.92 1.34
N ASP A 480 18.87 -4.97 1.59
CA ASP A 480 19.33 -4.61 2.93
C ASP A 480 18.17 -4.12 3.80
N SER A 481 17.29 -3.29 3.23
CA SER A 481 16.13 -2.74 3.95
C SER A 481 14.97 -3.73 4.09
N ALA A 482 14.96 -4.85 3.38
CA ALA A 482 14.02 -5.93 3.67
C ALA A 482 14.30 -6.55 5.05
N LEU A 483 15.55 -6.50 5.49
CA LEU A 483 16.01 -7.03 6.77
C LEU A 483 15.94 -5.97 7.89
N ASP A 484 16.13 -4.69 7.55
CA ASP A 484 16.11 -3.58 8.50
C ASP A 484 14.79 -2.80 8.51
N SER A 485 14.21 -2.60 9.70
CA SER A 485 12.96 -1.85 9.92
C SER A 485 13.13 -0.32 9.81
N SER A 486 13.84 0.16 8.76
CA SER A 486 14.14 1.58 8.54
C SER A 486 12.87 2.39 8.24
N PRO A 487 12.53 3.43 9.06
CA PRO A 487 11.36 4.28 8.81
C PRO A 487 11.45 5.09 7.51
N LEU A 488 12.68 5.44 7.07
CA LEU A 488 12.89 6.12 5.80
C LEU A 488 12.53 5.19 4.63
N PHE A 489 13.01 3.95 4.66
CA PHE A 489 12.69 2.97 3.63
C PHE A 489 11.19 2.68 3.56
N GLU A 490 10.49 2.59 4.70
CA GLU A 490 9.02 2.48 4.71
C GLU A 490 8.32 3.55 3.86
N SER A 491 8.87 4.77 3.86
CA SER A 491 8.34 5.93 3.13
C SER A 491 8.77 5.94 1.66
N LEU A 492 10.00 5.53 1.37
CA LEU A 492 10.55 5.48 0.01
C LEU A 492 10.03 4.29 -0.79
N PHE A 493 9.75 3.17 -0.12
CA PHE A 493 9.28 1.94 -0.75
C PHE A 493 8.10 2.15 -1.71
N PRO A 494 6.97 2.75 -1.30
CA PRO A 494 5.86 2.97 -2.23
C PRO A 494 6.20 3.96 -3.35
N ILE A 495 7.10 4.92 -3.13
CA ILE A 495 7.55 5.87 -4.17
C ILE A 495 8.34 5.12 -5.25
N TRP A 496 9.31 4.29 -4.84
CA TRP A 496 10.10 3.47 -5.76
C TRP A 496 9.27 2.41 -6.45
N PHE A 497 8.32 1.80 -5.74
CA PHE A 497 7.41 0.83 -6.34
C PHE A 497 6.52 1.49 -7.41
N ASP A 498 5.91 2.63 -7.10
CA ASP A 498 5.11 3.41 -8.06
C ASP A 498 5.94 3.73 -9.31
N TRP A 499 7.16 4.22 -9.11
CA TRP A 499 8.07 4.54 -10.19
C TRP A 499 8.43 3.33 -11.08
N LEU A 500 8.92 2.24 -10.48
CA LEU A 500 9.52 1.12 -11.21
C LEU A 500 8.52 0.08 -11.71
N ILE A 501 7.32 0.03 -11.12
CA ILE A 501 6.27 -0.93 -11.47
C ILE A 501 5.06 -0.24 -12.10
N VAL A 502 4.61 0.91 -11.59
CA VAL A 502 3.38 1.52 -12.12
C VAL A 502 3.68 2.44 -13.32
N GLN A 503 4.72 3.26 -13.23
CA GLN A 503 5.06 4.26 -14.26
C GLN A 503 6.01 3.74 -15.32
N THR A 504 6.97 2.88 -14.95
CA THR A 504 8.01 2.38 -15.87
C THR A 504 7.56 1.08 -16.55
N PRO A 505 7.72 0.95 -17.89
CA PRO A 505 7.40 -0.30 -18.57
C PRO A 505 8.31 -1.45 -18.11
N PRO A 506 7.82 -2.71 -18.09
CA PRO A 506 8.63 -3.86 -17.70
C PRO A 506 9.90 -3.99 -18.56
N SER A 507 11.04 -4.20 -17.91
CA SER A 507 12.34 -4.37 -18.57
C SER A 507 13.14 -5.49 -17.93
N SER A 508 13.85 -6.27 -18.75
CA SER A 508 14.72 -7.37 -18.28
C SER A 508 15.89 -6.89 -17.41
N VAL A 509 16.29 -5.62 -17.54
CA VAL A 509 17.35 -5.02 -16.72
C VAL A 509 16.89 -4.87 -15.26
N LEU A 510 15.58 -4.74 -15.04
CA LEU A 510 14.98 -4.51 -13.71
C LEU A 510 14.44 -5.80 -13.06
N THR A 511 14.61 -6.96 -13.70
CA THR A 511 14.08 -8.24 -13.20
C THR A 511 14.43 -8.51 -11.75
N GLN A 512 15.68 -8.30 -11.35
CA GLN A 512 16.12 -8.52 -9.97
C GLN A 512 15.47 -7.55 -8.97
N LEU A 513 15.21 -6.30 -9.37
CA LEU A 513 14.47 -5.34 -8.54
C LEU A 513 13.02 -5.79 -8.35
N TYR A 514 12.37 -6.33 -9.39
CA TYR A 514 11.00 -6.83 -9.27
C TYR A 514 10.91 -7.99 -8.26
N LEU A 515 11.89 -8.91 -8.31
CA LEU A 515 12.01 -10.00 -7.33
C LEU A 515 12.32 -9.46 -5.93
N GLY A 516 13.22 -8.48 -5.81
CA GLY A 516 13.54 -7.82 -4.54
C GLY A 516 12.35 -7.10 -3.90
N PHE A 517 11.45 -6.50 -4.69
CA PHE A 517 10.22 -5.91 -4.17
C PHE A 517 9.25 -6.95 -3.61
N ILE A 518 9.09 -8.08 -4.31
CA ILE A 518 8.27 -9.21 -3.82
C ILE A 518 8.87 -9.72 -2.50
N GLU A 519 10.19 -9.77 -2.42
CA GLU A 519 10.89 -10.21 -1.22
C GLU A 519 10.67 -9.30 -0.03
N SER A 520 10.90 -8.01 -0.23
CA SER A 520 10.73 -7.00 0.80
C SER A 520 9.30 -6.93 1.34
N LEU A 521 8.29 -7.22 0.50
CA LEU A 521 6.89 -7.32 0.94
C LEU A 521 6.64 -8.57 1.76
N ASN A 522 7.26 -9.70 1.39
CA ASN A 522 7.04 -10.99 2.02
C ASN A 522 7.68 -11.13 3.41
N VAL A 523 8.83 -10.47 3.64
CA VAL A 523 9.52 -10.49 4.95
C VAL A 523 8.71 -9.79 6.06
N ARG A 524 7.72 -8.96 5.70
CA ARG A 524 6.94 -8.18 6.66
C ARG A 524 5.83 -9.04 7.28
N ASP A 525 5.81 -9.12 8.62
CA ASP A 525 4.94 -9.98 9.46
C ASP A 525 3.41 -9.93 9.18
N ARG A 526 2.90 -8.94 8.43
CA ARG A 526 1.48 -8.87 8.04
C ARG A 526 1.30 -8.32 6.62
N LEU A 527 0.92 -9.21 5.71
CA LEU A 527 0.51 -8.87 4.35
C LEU A 527 -0.97 -8.43 4.34
N GLY A 528 -1.22 -7.14 4.08
CA GLY A 528 -2.57 -6.62 3.82
C GLY A 528 -2.99 -6.84 2.36
N ASP A 529 -4.21 -6.39 2.03
CA ASP A 529 -4.73 -6.48 0.66
C ASP A 529 -3.93 -5.60 -0.32
N SER A 530 -3.43 -4.44 0.14
CA SER A 530 -2.59 -3.56 -0.66
C SER A 530 -1.23 -4.19 -0.96
N GLU A 531 -0.57 -4.80 0.04
CA GLU A 531 0.70 -5.48 -0.15
C GLU A 531 0.59 -6.68 -1.10
N ARG A 532 -0.47 -7.48 -0.97
CA ARG A 532 -0.76 -8.58 -1.91
C ARG A 532 -0.95 -8.09 -3.34
N GLU A 533 -1.66 -6.99 -3.51
CA GLU A 533 -1.85 -6.40 -4.83
C GLU A 533 -0.53 -5.86 -5.40
N MET A 534 0.33 -5.24 -4.58
CA MET A 534 1.68 -4.85 -4.99
C MET A 534 2.50 -6.08 -5.41
N ILE A 535 2.47 -7.19 -4.66
CA ILE A 535 3.12 -8.45 -5.08
C ILE A 535 2.60 -8.90 -6.45
N ARG A 536 1.29 -8.81 -6.69
CA ARG A 536 0.66 -9.18 -7.97
C ARG A 536 1.15 -8.29 -9.13
N LEU A 537 1.28 -6.98 -8.91
CA LEU A 537 1.81 -6.04 -9.89
C LEU A 537 3.29 -6.33 -10.23
N ALA A 538 4.11 -6.57 -9.20
CA ALA A 538 5.51 -6.94 -9.38
C ALA A 538 5.66 -8.30 -10.08
N LEU A 539 4.82 -9.29 -9.73
CA LEU A 539 4.75 -10.58 -10.41
C LEU A 539 4.51 -10.41 -11.91
N ARG A 540 3.53 -9.59 -12.29
CA ARG A 540 3.24 -9.29 -13.70
C ARG A 540 4.46 -8.71 -14.42
N HIS A 541 5.17 -7.76 -13.79
CA HIS A 541 6.37 -7.16 -14.38
C HIS A 541 7.49 -8.17 -14.57
N SER A 542 7.75 -9.01 -13.55
CA SER A 542 8.70 -10.11 -13.62
C SER A 542 8.40 -11.07 -14.77
N LEU A 543 7.14 -11.45 -14.96
CA LEU A 543 6.72 -12.36 -16.04
C LEU A 543 6.91 -11.74 -17.43
N ILE A 544 6.59 -10.45 -17.61
CA ILE A 544 6.78 -9.73 -18.88
C ILE A 544 8.27 -9.56 -19.19
N ALA A 545 9.08 -9.23 -18.19
CA ALA A 545 10.52 -9.02 -18.33
C ALA A 545 11.27 -10.29 -18.76
N GLY A 546 10.68 -11.46 -18.51
CA GLY A 546 11.18 -12.76 -18.96
C GLY A 546 12.16 -13.39 -17.96
N LEU A 547 11.62 -14.22 -17.06
CA LEU A 547 12.41 -14.94 -16.07
C LEU A 547 13.16 -16.13 -16.68
N THR A 548 14.31 -16.43 -16.09
CA THR A 548 14.98 -17.74 -16.23
C THR A 548 14.17 -18.82 -15.50
N SER A 549 14.45 -20.09 -15.80
CA SER A 549 13.78 -21.22 -15.12
C SER A 549 14.02 -21.20 -13.61
N ALA A 550 15.26 -20.95 -13.17
CA ALA A 550 15.59 -20.85 -11.74
C ALA A 550 14.88 -19.68 -11.03
N GLU A 551 14.85 -18.49 -11.63
CA GLU A 551 14.14 -17.33 -11.07
C GLU A 551 12.63 -17.57 -10.99
N TYR A 552 12.05 -18.21 -12.02
CA TYR A 552 10.63 -18.54 -12.05
C TYR A 552 10.25 -19.55 -10.96
N THR A 553 11.04 -20.62 -10.79
CA THR A 553 10.82 -21.61 -9.73
C THR A 553 10.93 -20.95 -8.35
N GLY A 554 11.98 -20.16 -8.11
CA GLY A 554 12.17 -19.44 -6.85
C GLY A 554 11.06 -18.43 -6.56
N LEU A 555 10.55 -17.74 -7.59
CA LEU A 555 9.42 -16.84 -7.47
C LEU A 555 8.14 -17.58 -7.05
N ILE A 556 7.83 -18.73 -7.67
CA ILE A 556 6.67 -19.53 -7.29
C ILE A 556 6.79 -20.03 -5.84
N GLU A 557 7.97 -20.49 -5.44
CA GLU A 557 8.23 -20.90 -4.06
C GLU A 557 8.01 -19.73 -3.09
N ARG A 558 8.43 -18.51 -3.45
CA ARG A 558 8.16 -17.30 -2.67
C ARG A 558 6.66 -17.01 -2.56
N LEU A 559 5.93 -17.03 -3.67
CA LEU A 559 4.48 -16.82 -3.66
C LEU A 559 3.78 -17.85 -2.76
N ALA A 560 4.27 -19.09 -2.71
CA ALA A 560 3.72 -20.13 -1.83
C ALA A 560 3.89 -19.81 -0.34
N THR A 561 4.84 -18.96 0.05
CA THR A 561 5.02 -18.48 1.44
C THR A 561 4.03 -17.36 1.81
N VAL A 562 3.52 -16.59 0.82
CA VAL A 562 2.49 -15.56 1.01
C VAL A 562 1.16 -16.18 1.46
N LEU A 563 0.92 -17.45 1.13
CA LEU A 563 -0.29 -18.18 1.51
C LEU A 563 -0.17 -18.75 2.94
N SER A 564 -0.80 -18.08 3.90
CA SER A 564 -0.91 -18.53 5.31
C SER A 564 -1.62 -19.89 5.44
N SER A 565 -1.44 -20.58 6.58
CA SER A 565 -2.23 -21.76 6.92
C SER A 565 -2.85 -21.60 8.32
N PRO A 566 -4.19 -21.63 8.48
CA PRO A 566 -5.22 -21.85 7.44
C PRO A 566 -5.44 -20.63 6.54
N LEU A 567 -5.83 -20.87 5.28
CA LEU A 567 -6.11 -19.84 4.29
C LEU A 567 -7.40 -19.07 4.61
N SER A 568 -7.35 -17.75 4.47
CA SER A 568 -8.53 -16.89 4.44
C SER A 568 -9.14 -16.80 3.04
N PRO A 569 -10.46 -16.50 2.90
CA PRO A 569 -11.08 -16.29 1.60
C PRO A 569 -10.39 -15.22 0.74
N ARG A 570 -9.86 -14.16 1.38
CA ARG A 570 -9.13 -13.08 0.67
C ARG A 570 -7.81 -13.57 0.08
N GLU A 571 -7.07 -14.40 0.81
CA GLU A 571 -5.84 -15.01 0.29
C GLU A 571 -6.15 -15.99 -0.83
N ALA A 572 -7.26 -16.74 -0.73
CA ALA A 572 -7.70 -17.64 -1.78
C ALA A 572 -8.08 -16.89 -3.07
N ALA A 573 -8.85 -15.80 -2.96
CA ALA A 573 -9.18 -14.92 -4.08
C ALA A 573 -7.94 -14.37 -4.78
N TRP A 574 -7.00 -13.83 -3.99
CA TRP A 574 -5.73 -13.34 -4.51
C TRP A 574 -4.90 -14.45 -5.18
N ALA A 575 -4.89 -15.66 -4.62
CA ALA A 575 -4.19 -16.80 -5.21
C ALA A 575 -4.76 -17.18 -6.58
N LEU A 576 -6.08 -17.06 -6.78
CA LEU A 576 -6.70 -17.27 -8.09
C LEU A 576 -6.22 -16.24 -9.10
N ASP A 577 -6.22 -14.95 -8.74
CA ASP A 577 -5.73 -13.88 -9.62
C ASP A 577 -4.23 -14.04 -9.96
N ALA A 578 -3.41 -14.45 -8.99
CA ALA A 578 -2.00 -14.73 -9.24
C ALA A 578 -1.81 -15.97 -10.14
N THR A 579 -2.65 -16.99 -9.98
CA THR A 579 -2.66 -18.17 -10.86
C THR A 579 -3.07 -17.79 -12.28
N ASP A 580 -4.08 -16.93 -12.42
CA ASP A 580 -4.55 -16.38 -13.69
C ASP A 580 -3.40 -15.72 -14.46
N LEU A 581 -2.61 -14.89 -13.77
CA LEU A 581 -1.41 -14.27 -14.35
C LEU A 581 -0.36 -15.31 -14.78
N LEU A 582 -0.06 -16.31 -13.95
CA LEU A 582 0.92 -17.35 -14.28
C LEU A 582 0.50 -18.21 -15.50
N VAL A 583 -0.79 -18.30 -15.79
CA VAL A 583 -1.33 -18.97 -16.97
C VAL A 583 -1.19 -18.10 -18.22
N MET A 584 -1.39 -16.78 -18.09
CA MET A 584 -1.34 -15.84 -19.21
C MET A 584 0.06 -15.65 -19.80
N TYR A 585 1.12 -15.94 -19.04
CA TYR A 585 2.51 -15.73 -19.47
C TYR A 585 3.27 -17.04 -19.70
N PRO A 586 4.39 -17.02 -20.47
CA PRO A 586 5.16 -18.22 -20.75
C PRO A 586 5.63 -18.96 -19.50
N CYS A 587 5.39 -20.27 -19.46
CA CYS A 587 5.82 -21.14 -18.38
C CYS A 587 7.31 -21.45 -18.49
N ARG A 588 8.07 -21.27 -17.41
CA ARG A 588 9.51 -21.62 -17.34
C ARG A 588 9.79 -22.85 -16.46
N ASP A 589 8.79 -23.31 -15.72
CA ASP A 589 8.79 -24.54 -14.93
C ASP A 589 7.33 -25.02 -14.77
N GLU A 590 6.97 -26.08 -15.49
CA GLU A 590 5.61 -26.64 -15.49
C GLU A 590 5.26 -27.29 -14.15
N GLU A 591 6.24 -27.92 -13.50
CA GLU A 591 6.02 -28.62 -12.23
C GLU A 591 5.74 -27.61 -11.11
N ALA A 592 6.55 -26.54 -11.03
CA ALA A 592 6.32 -25.47 -10.07
C ALA A 592 4.94 -24.81 -10.26
N ARG A 593 4.56 -24.51 -11.51
CA ARG A 593 3.24 -23.92 -11.80
C ARG A 593 2.10 -24.86 -11.42
N LEU A 594 2.23 -26.16 -11.69
CA LEU A 594 1.20 -27.14 -11.31
C LEU A 594 1.07 -27.27 -9.79
N ARG A 595 2.18 -27.31 -9.04
CA ARG A 595 2.17 -27.34 -7.56
C ARG A 595 1.47 -26.12 -6.98
N TRP A 596 1.79 -24.93 -7.49
CA TRP A 596 1.13 -23.68 -7.09
C TRP A 596 -0.37 -23.71 -7.39
N THR A 597 -0.74 -24.04 -8.63
CA THR A 597 -2.12 -24.06 -9.11
C THR A 597 -2.97 -25.02 -8.28
N THR A 598 -2.45 -26.22 -8.01
CA THR A 598 -3.12 -27.21 -7.17
C THR A 598 -3.40 -26.65 -5.77
N ARG A 599 -2.42 -25.97 -5.16
CA ARG A 599 -2.57 -25.33 -3.85
C ARG A 599 -3.61 -24.20 -3.88
N ALA A 600 -3.59 -23.34 -4.89
CA ALA A 600 -4.53 -22.24 -5.05
C ALA A 600 -5.98 -22.74 -5.26
N VAL A 601 -6.18 -23.75 -6.12
CA VAL A 601 -7.49 -24.37 -6.36
C VAL A 601 -8.02 -25.06 -5.11
N GLN A 602 -7.17 -25.79 -4.37
CA GLN A 602 -7.56 -26.40 -3.10
C GLN A 602 -7.96 -25.34 -2.06
N ALA A 603 -7.20 -24.25 -1.95
CA ALA A 603 -7.50 -23.14 -1.06
C ALA A 603 -8.87 -22.49 -1.36
N ALA A 604 -9.09 -22.17 -2.64
CA ALA A 604 -10.34 -21.59 -3.13
C ALA A 604 -11.53 -22.53 -2.90
N THR A 605 -11.34 -23.83 -3.13
CA THR A 605 -12.36 -24.86 -2.90
C THR A 605 -12.77 -24.92 -1.41
N GLN A 606 -11.82 -24.83 -0.48
CA GLN A 606 -12.12 -24.81 0.97
C GLN A 606 -12.91 -23.57 1.40
N CYS A 607 -12.79 -22.47 0.66
CA CYS A 607 -13.46 -21.21 0.93
C CYS A 607 -14.65 -20.91 0.00
N TRP A 608 -15.11 -21.89 -0.81
CA TRP A 608 -16.10 -21.71 -1.88
C TRP A 608 -17.28 -20.81 -1.54
N ALA A 609 -17.98 -21.11 -0.44
CA ALA A 609 -19.18 -20.38 -0.02
C ALA A 609 -18.92 -18.88 0.28
N ARG A 610 -17.66 -18.49 0.49
CA ARG A 610 -17.23 -17.12 0.79
C ARG A 610 -16.62 -16.40 -0.41
N LEU A 611 -16.38 -17.10 -1.52
CA LEU A 611 -15.88 -16.50 -2.75
C LEU A 611 -16.99 -15.75 -3.49
N SER A 612 -16.62 -14.65 -4.15
CA SER A 612 -17.48 -13.90 -5.06
C SER A 612 -17.86 -14.76 -6.28
N LEU A 613 -18.89 -14.35 -7.03
CA LEU A 613 -19.24 -15.06 -8.27
C LEU A 613 -18.07 -15.03 -9.27
N ALA A 614 -17.40 -13.88 -9.45
CA ALA A 614 -16.26 -13.77 -10.35
C ALA A 614 -15.13 -14.74 -9.97
N GLU A 615 -14.83 -14.84 -8.68
CA GLU A 615 -13.83 -15.75 -8.14
C GLU A 615 -14.22 -17.22 -8.35
N ARG A 616 -15.49 -17.59 -8.17
CA ARG A 616 -15.99 -18.95 -8.44
C ARG A 616 -15.90 -19.31 -9.92
N CYS A 617 -16.27 -18.41 -10.82
CA CYS A 617 -16.14 -18.63 -12.25
C CYS A 617 -14.66 -18.77 -12.65
N LEU A 618 -13.78 -17.92 -12.12
CA LEU A 618 -12.34 -18.03 -12.37
C LEU A 618 -11.78 -19.37 -11.85
N LEU A 619 -12.20 -19.82 -10.66
CA LEU A 619 -11.83 -21.14 -10.13
C LEU A 619 -12.27 -22.28 -11.07
N LYS A 620 -13.51 -22.26 -11.56
CA LYS A 620 -14.00 -23.27 -12.52
C LYS A 620 -13.16 -23.28 -13.80
N LEU A 621 -12.90 -22.11 -14.35
CA LEU A 621 -12.11 -21.94 -15.59
C LEU A 621 -10.68 -22.49 -15.39
N LEU A 622 -9.99 -22.08 -14.32
CA LEU A 622 -8.65 -22.57 -14.00
C LEU A 622 -8.63 -24.08 -13.72
N ALA A 623 -9.63 -24.63 -13.02
CA ALA A 623 -9.71 -26.06 -12.77
C ALA A 623 -9.84 -26.86 -14.09
N GLN A 624 -10.66 -26.36 -15.04
CA GLN A 624 -10.80 -26.98 -16.36
C GLN A 624 -9.50 -26.93 -17.18
N GLU A 625 -8.79 -25.80 -17.19
CA GLU A 625 -7.52 -25.63 -17.92
C GLU A 625 -6.42 -26.60 -17.46
N PHE A 626 -6.42 -26.95 -16.18
CA PHE A 626 -5.44 -27.87 -15.59
C PHE A 626 -5.97 -29.30 -15.37
N GLY A 627 -7.20 -29.60 -15.78
CA GLY A 627 -7.82 -30.91 -15.60
C GLY A 627 -8.01 -31.31 -14.13
N LEU A 628 -8.23 -30.34 -13.24
CA LEU A 628 -8.47 -30.55 -11.82
C LEU A 628 -9.96 -30.77 -11.54
N GLU A 629 -10.31 -31.87 -10.89
CA GLU A 629 -11.71 -32.16 -10.54
C GLU A 629 -12.15 -31.33 -9.32
N LEU A 630 -13.25 -30.59 -9.48
CA LEU A 630 -13.91 -29.88 -8.38
C LEU A 630 -14.93 -30.81 -7.68
N PRO A 631 -15.04 -30.76 -6.34
CA PRO A 631 -16.05 -31.54 -5.60
C PRO A 631 -17.49 -31.28 -6.07
N LYS A 632 -18.24 -32.35 -6.36
CA LYS A 632 -19.65 -32.28 -6.85
C LYS A 632 -20.60 -31.43 -5.99
N ARG A 633 -20.36 -31.35 -4.68
CA ARG A 633 -21.18 -30.55 -3.75
C ARG A 633 -21.17 -29.03 -4.07
N LEU A 634 -20.19 -28.56 -4.85
CA LEU A 634 -20.06 -27.16 -5.27
C LEU A 634 -21.04 -26.79 -6.40
N ASP A 635 -21.49 -27.77 -7.19
CA ASP A 635 -22.44 -27.57 -8.30
C ASP A 635 -23.90 -27.51 -7.82
N ASP A 636 -24.20 -28.04 -6.63
CA ASP A 636 -25.56 -28.14 -6.08
C ASP A 636 -25.99 -26.88 -5.28
N GLU A 637 -25.04 -26.02 -4.88
CA GLU A 637 -25.31 -24.72 -4.23
C GLU A 637 -25.60 -23.63 -5.27
N VAL A 638 -26.57 -23.89 -6.16
CA VAL A 638 -27.06 -22.92 -7.15
C VAL A 638 -27.99 -21.94 -6.45
N ASP A 639 -27.53 -20.70 -6.29
CA ASP A 639 -28.26 -19.62 -5.62
C ASP A 639 -29.46 -19.17 -6.49
N GLU A 640 -30.60 -18.82 -5.89
CA GLU A 640 -31.72 -18.22 -6.66
C GLU A 640 -31.29 -16.91 -7.34
N ALA A 641 -30.25 -16.26 -6.81
CA ALA A 641 -29.61 -15.09 -7.39
C ALA A 641 -28.88 -15.36 -8.72
N GLU A 642 -28.48 -16.61 -9.03
CA GLU A 642 -27.90 -16.99 -10.33
C GLU A 642 -28.98 -17.07 -11.42
N LYS A 643 -30.20 -17.51 -11.08
CA LYS A 643 -31.33 -17.58 -12.01
C LYS A 643 -31.82 -16.20 -12.45
N ALA A 644 -31.88 -15.23 -11.53
CA ALA A 644 -32.30 -13.86 -11.83
C ALA A 644 -31.34 -13.12 -12.81
N ARG A 645 -30.07 -13.54 -12.93
CA ARG A 645 -29.06 -12.91 -13.80
C ARG A 645 -29.15 -13.34 -15.26
N THR A 646 -29.85 -14.45 -15.54
CA THR A 646 -29.98 -14.98 -16.90
C THR A 646 -30.80 -14.10 -17.84
N ASP A 647 -31.54 -13.11 -17.32
CA ASP A 647 -32.39 -12.22 -18.11
C ASP A 647 -31.68 -10.97 -18.67
N ILE A 648 -30.40 -10.75 -18.33
CA ILE A 648 -29.66 -9.55 -18.72
C ILE A 648 -29.26 -9.62 -20.18
N ARG A 649 -29.76 -8.67 -20.99
CA ARG A 649 -29.54 -8.58 -22.45
C ARG A 649 -28.66 -7.41 -22.88
N ASN A 650 -28.04 -6.73 -21.91
CA ASN A 650 -27.23 -5.53 -22.16
C ASN A 650 -26.04 -5.83 -23.07
N ARG A 651 -25.67 -4.84 -23.88
CA ARG A 651 -24.41 -4.82 -24.63
C ARG A 651 -23.31 -4.26 -23.75
N ILE A 652 -22.31 -5.08 -23.46
CA ILE A 652 -21.21 -4.78 -22.55
C ILE A 652 -19.94 -4.59 -23.36
N PHE A 653 -19.30 -3.43 -23.24
CA PHE A 653 -18.04 -3.12 -23.93
C PHE A 653 -16.91 -2.97 -22.94
N LEU A 654 -15.93 -3.88 -22.99
CA LEU A 654 -14.77 -3.90 -22.09
C LEU A 654 -13.57 -3.21 -22.76
N TYR A 655 -12.99 -2.22 -22.07
CA TYR A 655 -11.79 -1.52 -22.52
C TYR A 655 -10.64 -1.65 -21.52
N SER A 656 -9.48 -2.12 -21.98
CA SER A 656 -8.21 -2.13 -21.24
C SER A 656 -7.03 -2.30 -22.18
N LEU A 657 -5.84 -1.78 -21.83
CA LEU A 657 -4.60 -2.17 -22.51
C LEU A 657 -4.11 -3.57 -22.09
N ASP A 658 -4.61 -4.11 -20.96
CA ASP A 658 -4.37 -5.50 -20.61
C ASP A 658 -5.31 -6.41 -21.41
N THR A 659 -4.88 -6.72 -22.64
CA THR A 659 -5.67 -7.49 -23.61
C THR A 659 -6.02 -8.89 -23.09
N GLN A 660 -5.17 -9.49 -22.25
CA GLN A 660 -5.43 -10.83 -21.71
C GLN A 660 -6.51 -10.79 -20.62
N ALA A 661 -6.44 -9.81 -19.72
CA ALA A 661 -7.44 -9.64 -18.66
C ALA A 661 -8.86 -9.41 -19.22
N ILE A 662 -9.02 -8.54 -20.23
CA ILE A 662 -10.35 -8.30 -20.83
C ILE A 662 -10.87 -9.49 -21.64
N ARG A 663 -9.99 -10.29 -22.26
CA ARG A 663 -10.40 -11.51 -22.96
C ARG A 663 -10.92 -12.57 -22.00
N ARG A 664 -10.22 -12.81 -20.89
CA ARG A 664 -10.70 -13.76 -19.87
C ARG A 664 -11.93 -13.26 -19.15
N ALA A 665 -12.00 -11.96 -18.86
CA ALA A 665 -13.21 -11.37 -18.29
C ALA A 665 -14.42 -11.55 -19.22
N ALA A 666 -14.23 -11.42 -20.54
CA ALA A 666 -15.28 -11.68 -21.51
C ALA A 666 -15.76 -13.14 -21.47
N LEU A 667 -14.85 -14.12 -21.42
CA LEU A 667 -15.21 -15.55 -21.30
C LEU A 667 -16.05 -15.81 -20.03
N ILE A 668 -15.62 -15.28 -18.89
CA ILE A 668 -16.34 -15.43 -17.63
C ILE A 668 -17.71 -14.75 -17.68
N LEU A 669 -17.80 -13.56 -18.29
CA LEU A 669 -19.07 -12.83 -18.41
C LEU A 669 -20.03 -13.49 -19.39
N GLU A 670 -19.54 -14.08 -20.49
CA GLU A 670 -20.36 -14.83 -21.44
C GLU A 670 -20.95 -16.09 -20.80
N GLU A 671 -20.21 -16.75 -19.90
CA GLU A 671 -20.73 -17.88 -19.11
C GLU A 671 -21.73 -17.42 -18.04
N ALA A 672 -21.40 -16.33 -17.32
CA ALA A 672 -22.24 -15.83 -16.22
C ALA A 672 -23.51 -15.10 -16.69
N LEU A 673 -23.48 -14.46 -17.87
CA LEU A 673 -24.55 -13.66 -18.46
C LEU A 673 -24.81 -14.10 -19.91
N PRO A 674 -25.41 -15.28 -20.13
CA PRO A 674 -25.49 -15.92 -21.46
C PRO A 674 -26.32 -15.15 -22.50
N LEU A 675 -27.19 -14.22 -22.07
CA LEU A 675 -27.97 -13.37 -22.97
C LEU A 675 -27.33 -11.99 -23.23
N ALA A 676 -26.27 -11.62 -22.50
CA ALA A 676 -25.56 -10.38 -22.72
C ALA A 676 -24.61 -10.52 -23.92
N LYS A 677 -24.34 -9.40 -24.60
CA LYS A 677 -23.34 -9.37 -25.69
C LYS A 677 -22.10 -8.64 -25.21
N VAL A 678 -20.97 -9.35 -25.12
CA VAL A 678 -19.70 -8.78 -24.67
C VAL A 678 -18.80 -8.47 -25.88
N GLU A 679 -18.24 -7.26 -25.92
CA GLU A 679 -17.24 -6.83 -26.90
C GLU A 679 -16.01 -6.28 -26.18
N THR A 680 -14.81 -6.42 -26.76
CA THR A 680 -13.55 -5.98 -26.14
C THR A 680 -12.75 -5.04 -27.04
N ASN A 681 -11.97 -4.12 -26.45
CA ASN A 681 -11.08 -3.22 -27.17
C ASN A 681 -9.84 -2.84 -26.33
N SER A 682 -8.70 -2.68 -27.01
CA SER A 682 -7.41 -2.31 -26.42
C SER A 682 -6.64 -1.30 -27.28
N ASP A 683 -7.35 -0.47 -28.05
CA ASP A 683 -6.74 0.51 -28.94
C ASP A 683 -6.16 1.68 -28.11
N GLU A 684 -4.85 1.94 -28.21
CA GLU A 684 -4.17 3.02 -27.47
C GLU A 684 -4.62 4.43 -27.87
N VAL A 685 -5.16 4.55 -29.08
CA VAL A 685 -5.61 5.80 -29.70
C VAL A 685 -7.13 5.83 -29.89
N CYS A 686 -7.68 7.04 -30.11
CA CYS A 686 -9.11 7.24 -30.32
C CYS A 686 -9.58 6.76 -31.71
N SER A 687 -9.67 5.44 -31.89
CA SER A 687 -10.00 4.77 -33.14
C SER A 687 -11.51 4.83 -33.48
N SER A 688 -11.85 4.59 -34.75
CA SER A 688 -13.24 4.44 -35.18
C SER A 688 -13.92 3.22 -34.52
N ARG A 689 -13.16 2.13 -34.30
CA ARG A 689 -13.62 0.92 -33.62
C ARG A 689 -14.00 1.21 -32.17
N LEU A 690 -13.14 1.91 -31.44
CA LEU A 690 -13.39 2.33 -30.06
C LEU A 690 -14.65 3.20 -29.95
N LYS A 691 -14.77 4.23 -30.80
CA LYS A 691 -15.96 5.10 -30.84
C LYS A 691 -17.24 4.32 -31.13
N THR A 692 -17.21 3.41 -32.09
CA THR A 692 -18.38 2.65 -32.52
C THR A 692 -18.82 1.66 -31.46
N GLY A 693 -17.88 0.95 -30.83
CA GLY A 693 -18.17 0.04 -29.71
C GLY A 693 -18.83 0.76 -28.54
N VAL A 694 -18.26 1.88 -28.11
CA VAL A 694 -18.81 2.72 -27.03
C VAL A 694 -20.23 3.22 -27.34
N ARG A 695 -20.48 3.69 -28.57
CA ARG A 695 -21.80 4.18 -28.99
C ARG A 695 -22.88 3.09 -29.02
N ASN A 696 -22.49 1.83 -29.17
CA ASN A 696 -23.42 0.71 -29.29
C ASN A 696 -23.61 -0.06 -27.99
N ALA A 697 -22.86 0.28 -26.94
CA ALA A 697 -22.86 -0.39 -25.66
C ALA A 697 -23.84 0.26 -24.68
N ASP A 698 -24.50 -0.56 -23.88
CA ASP A 698 -25.34 -0.11 -22.78
C ASP A 698 -24.47 0.10 -21.54
N TRP A 699 -23.49 -0.78 -21.33
CA TRP A 699 -22.46 -0.65 -20.29
C TRP A 699 -21.08 -0.60 -20.91
N VAL A 700 -20.30 0.42 -20.57
CA VAL A 700 -18.91 0.58 -20.97
C VAL A 700 -18.04 0.38 -19.74
N VAL A 701 -17.27 -0.70 -19.70
CA VAL A 701 -16.37 -1.04 -18.60
C VAL A 701 -14.97 -0.56 -18.95
N PHE A 702 -14.44 0.36 -18.17
CA PHE A 702 -13.17 1.01 -18.41
C PHE A 702 -12.18 0.70 -17.29
N VAL A 703 -11.08 0.02 -17.61
CA VAL A 703 -10.01 -0.30 -16.67
C VAL A 703 -9.01 0.86 -16.63
N SER A 704 -9.22 1.80 -15.71
CA SER A 704 -8.47 3.06 -15.65
C SER A 704 -6.98 2.87 -15.34
N GLY A 705 -6.62 1.85 -14.56
CA GLY A 705 -5.25 1.65 -14.05
C GLY A 705 -4.18 1.37 -15.12
N VAL A 706 -4.56 0.97 -16.33
CA VAL A 706 -3.65 0.66 -17.45
C VAL A 706 -4.08 1.33 -18.75
N ALA A 707 -5.08 2.21 -18.72
CA ALA A 707 -5.62 2.84 -19.91
C ALA A 707 -4.86 4.11 -20.29
N THR A 708 -4.75 4.40 -21.60
CA THR A 708 -4.30 5.72 -22.05
C THR A 708 -5.34 6.80 -21.75
N HIS A 709 -4.88 7.99 -21.39
CA HIS A 709 -5.74 9.17 -21.23
C HIS A 709 -6.52 9.48 -22.52
N GLN A 710 -5.90 9.28 -23.68
CA GLN A 710 -6.54 9.46 -24.97
C GLN A 710 -7.79 8.57 -25.14
N ALA A 711 -7.73 7.31 -24.71
CA ALA A 711 -8.86 6.41 -24.78
C ALA A 711 -9.98 6.79 -23.80
N PHE A 712 -9.65 7.24 -22.58
CA PHE A 712 -10.66 7.71 -21.62
C PHE A 712 -11.50 8.86 -22.19
N PHE A 713 -10.86 9.89 -22.71
CA PHE A 713 -11.57 11.03 -23.32
C PHE A 713 -12.34 10.61 -24.58
N CYS A 714 -11.78 9.70 -25.37
CA CYS A 714 -12.49 9.14 -26.53
C CYS A 714 -13.79 8.45 -26.12
N ILE A 715 -13.73 7.60 -25.08
CA ILE A 715 -14.88 6.89 -24.52
C ILE A 715 -15.88 7.88 -23.96
N LYS A 716 -15.45 8.81 -23.11
CA LYS A 716 -16.33 9.82 -22.49
C LYS A 716 -17.05 10.69 -23.53
N ALA A 717 -16.37 11.06 -24.61
CA ALA A 717 -16.96 11.83 -25.71
C ALA A 717 -17.90 11.01 -26.61
N ALA A 718 -17.70 9.70 -26.70
CA ALA A 718 -18.53 8.80 -27.51
C ALA A 718 -19.68 8.15 -26.73
N LEU A 719 -19.67 8.24 -25.39
CA LEU A 719 -20.66 7.64 -24.50
C LEU A 719 -22.04 8.25 -24.73
N ARG A 720 -23.07 7.40 -24.81
CA ARG A 720 -24.47 7.84 -24.90
C ARG A 720 -24.98 8.32 -23.53
N PRO A 721 -25.93 9.28 -23.47
CA PRO A 721 -26.45 9.79 -22.21
C PRO A 721 -27.14 8.74 -21.31
N ASP A 722 -27.69 7.68 -21.92
CA ASP A 722 -28.37 6.55 -21.28
C ASP A 722 -27.44 5.37 -20.97
N ALA A 723 -26.21 5.38 -21.47
CA ALA A 723 -25.23 4.33 -21.23
C ALA A 723 -24.49 4.54 -19.90
N ALA A 724 -24.17 3.44 -19.20
CA ALA A 724 -23.40 3.48 -17.96
C ALA A 724 -21.90 3.33 -18.25
N LEU A 725 -21.08 4.28 -17.79
CA LEU A 725 -19.63 4.13 -17.73
C LEU A 725 -19.22 3.57 -16.37
N LEU A 726 -18.74 2.33 -16.36
CA LEU A 726 -18.28 1.61 -15.18
C LEU A 726 -16.76 1.66 -15.15
N GLN A 727 -16.18 2.26 -14.12
CA GLN A 727 -14.72 2.31 -13.96
C GLN A 727 -14.28 1.19 -13.02
N VAL A 728 -13.35 0.35 -13.46
CA VAL A 728 -12.80 -0.73 -12.65
C VAL A 728 -11.67 -0.18 -11.78
N GLU A 729 -11.76 -0.40 -10.47
CA GLU A 729 -10.70 -0.06 -9.53
C GLU A 729 -9.58 -1.10 -9.62
N GLY A 730 -8.43 -0.71 -10.19
CA GLY A 730 -7.28 -1.61 -10.36
C GLY A 730 -7.31 -2.42 -11.66
N THR A 731 -6.61 -3.55 -11.68
CA THR A 731 -6.48 -4.42 -12.86
C THR A 731 -6.66 -5.88 -12.50
N GLY A 732 -7.07 -6.70 -13.46
CA GLY A 732 -7.27 -8.14 -13.27
C GLY A 732 -8.64 -8.60 -13.72
N THR A 733 -8.74 -9.89 -14.02
CA THR A 733 -9.93 -10.55 -14.57
C THR A 733 -11.13 -10.44 -13.62
N THR A 734 -10.96 -10.83 -12.36
CA THR A 734 -12.01 -10.83 -11.32
C THR A 734 -12.60 -9.45 -11.09
N ARG A 735 -11.76 -8.41 -10.98
CA ARG A 735 -12.19 -7.02 -10.77
C ARG A 735 -13.07 -6.49 -11.90
N ILE A 736 -12.74 -6.82 -13.16
CA ILE A 736 -13.56 -6.45 -14.33
C ILE A 736 -14.93 -7.12 -14.24
N VAL A 737 -14.95 -8.42 -13.94
CA VAL A 737 -16.16 -9.23 -13.84
C VAL A 737 -17.04 -8.75 -12.67
N ASP A 738 -16.48 -8.55 -11.48
CA ASP A 738 -17.19 -8.05 -10.30
C ASP A 738 -17.80 -6.66 -10.54
N CYS A 739 -17.11 -5.78 -11.26
CA CYS A 739 -17.65 -4.47 -11.65
C CYS A 739 -18.96 -4.60 -12.44
N VAL A 740 -19.00 -5.52 -13.40
CA VAL A 740 -20.19 -5.80 -14.21
C VAL A 740 -21.27 -6.50 -13.39
N ILE A 741 -20.91 -7.51 -12.59
CA ILE A 741 -21.86 -8.24 -11.75
C ILE A 741 -22.52 -7.32 -10.73
N ASN A 742 -21.76 -6.43 -10.08
CA ASN A 742 -22.31 -5.48 -9.13
C ASN A 742 -23.31 -4.52 -9.82
N LYS A 743 -23.00 -4.04 -11.03
CA LYS A 743 -23.95 -3.23 -11.81
C LYS A 743 -25.21 -4.00 -12.17
N SER A 744 -25.05 -5.28 -12.49
CA SER A 744 -26.14 -6.19 -12.83
C SER A 744 -27.13 -6.40 -11.69
N GLN A 745 -26.67 -6.36 -10.43
CA GLN A 745 -27.51 -6.49 -9.24
C GLN A 745 -28.28 -5.21 -8.88
N MET A 746 -27.81 -4.06 -9.36
CA MET A 746 -28.43 -2.76 -9.11
C MET A 746 -29.46 -2.35 -10.18
N SER A 747 -29.55 -3.11 -11.27
CA SER A 747 -30.40 -2.83 -12.43
C SER A 747 -31.60 -3.77 -12.42
#